data_AF-B4GX96-F1
#
_entry.id   AF-B4GX96-F1
#
_cell.length_a   1.000
_cell.length_b   1.000
_cell.length_c   1.000
_cell.angle_alpha   90.00
_cell.angle_beta   90.00
_cell.angle_gamma   90.00
#
_symmetry.space_group_name_H-M   'P 1'
#
loop_
_entity.id
_entity.type
_entity.pdbx_description
1 polymer ?
#
loop_
_entity_poly.entity_id
_entity_poly.type
_entity_poly.pdbx_seq_one_letter_code
_entity_poly.pdbx_strand_id
1 'polypeptide(L)'
;MSTAESHDLEADPQVEIDNLSVIQTNLIARVNQTVYVSSEVAFRFDEDYTTAFSIISEAYENVCPRAPPVQQNPEPANPSVSSVQLPKLPVPTFTGKFVDWPAFHDAFVQLIHNNQKLSDVQRFHFLKQALPSDRDEDIQQMALAGNNYATAWSLVLKRYDNKRLQFMYHMNGLYDLPQLTKEQSADIKHMLNVATVCLNAFKNLDVQHWMAHHLTSRLPSPTLQAWELHLGSSAELATFSQLQSFLNDRLVSIDVFENRGHSTTRTPVPQPVNQRHPKKSVGNVTYKGNSFHAKAAVAEHTRCPHCSDSHNLRHCPDLLSKDCFARKAIVDHAKACLNCLSRSHALSKCTSKRNCTQCGQRHHTLLHFPTPAQVATQPHAASHSARSGHSWQYTTSDSSGRATPTQLYARTPLPTQSTAQPLPVVPNTSSGGHPQSAATDSSVRTHSAQLVSATATHHGPSTVLLATALVTIHNPHTGQSAVIGQNTSICTHAKVCILFSGGIDCTVLAILADRYVPDGEPIELINVAFERITAPNTADTQEYWNVPDRKTALQSYNELKRICPKRFWILIEVNVTRQELQLQLSQHIRHLIYPLQTVLDESLGCAFWFATHTVLSSARVALIGSGADELFGGYTRHRNAYRHCLGDDIERQLVVQNELEKDWQRIPARNLARDDRVIADNGKTARAPFIEENVVRFVRSLMPKQKCCYSFPEGVGDKLLLRLYGYQLGLRDAVLLKKRAIQFGSRIADKKQHAAQHSIFLKFNLANSLENTC
;
A
#
# COMPACT_ATOMS: atom_id res chain seq x y z
N MET A 1 -34.65 20.00 -32.59
CA MET A 1 -34.32 20.96 -31.51
C MET A 1 -33.72 20.13 -30.38
N SER A 2 -32.48 20.44 -29.98
CA SER A 2 -31.41 19.54 -29.50
C SER A 2 -30.75 20.10 -28.22
N THR A 3 -30.67 19.41 -27.07
CA THR A 3 -29.82 18.26 -26.64
C THR A 3 -28.31 18.49 -26.76
N ALA A 4 -27.66 18.76 -25.63
CA ALA A 4 -26.25 18.45 -25.29
C ALA A 4 -26.01 18.83 -23.80
N GLU A 5 -25.85 17.89 -22.86
CA GLU A 5 -24.70 16.98 -22.64
C GLU A 5 -23.44 17.69 -22.11
N SER A 6 -23.13 17.39 -20.85
CA SER A 6 -21.81 16.93 -20.39
C SER A 6 -22.03 16.26 -19.02
N HIS A 7 -22.26 14.96 -18.96
CA HIS A 7 -21.26 13.88 -18.92
C HIS A 7 -20.42 13.90 -17.63
N ASP A 8 -20.99 13.31 -16.58
CA ASP A 8 -20.24 12.49 -15.63
C ASP A 8 -20.47 11.04 -16.07
N LEU A 9 -19.39 10.38 -16.47
CA LEU A 9 -19.37 9.00 -16.95
C LEU A 9 -19.43 8.06 -15.75
N GLU A 10 -20.60 7.48 -15.50
CA GLU A 10 -20.69 6.17 -14.85
C GLU A 10 -19.95 5.17 -15.75
N ALA A 11 -18.87 4.60 -15.23
CA ALA A 11 -18.22 3.47 -15.87
C ALA A 11 -19.19 2.29 -15.74
N ASP A 12 -19.78 1.91 -16.86
CA ASP A 12 -20.59 0.70 -16.99
C ASP A 12 -19.76 -0.50 -16.48
N PRO A 13 -20.21 -1.29 -15.49
CA PRO A 13 -19.44 -2.42 -14.96
C PRO A 13 -19.15 -3.49 -16.02
N GLN A 14 -19.94 -3.56 -17.10
CA GLN A 14 -19.63 -4.41 -18.26
C GLN A 14 -18.51 -3.80 -19.12
N VAL A 15 -18.45 -2.47 -19.23
CA VAL A 15 -17.36 -1.72 -19.89
C VAL A 15 -16.11 -1.62 -19.01
N GLU A 16 -16.21 -1.71 -17.69
CA GLU A 16 -15.07 -1.87 -16.78
C GLU A 16 -14.49 -3.29 -16.88
N ILE A 17 -15.33 -4.32 -17.03
CA ILE A 17 -14.91 -5.70 -17.32
C ILE A 17 -14.33 -5.82 -18.75
N ASP A 18 -14.92 -5.15 -19.75
CA ASP A 18 -14.38 -5.12 -21.12
C ASP A 18 -13.12 -4.25 -21.22
N ASN A 19 -13.03 -3.12 -20.50
CA ASN A 19 -11.81 -2.32 -20.39
C ASN A 19 -10.74 -3.02 -19.56
N LEU A 20 -11.09 -3.85 -18.57
CA LEU A 20 -10.17 -4.71 -17.85
C LEU A 20 -9.68 -5.87 -18.72
N SER A 21 -10.54 -6.44 -19.57
CA SER A 21 -10.14 -7.41 -20.60
C SER A 21 -9.20 -6.76 -21.62
N VAL A 22 -9.41 -5.49 -21.98
CA VAL A 22 -8.55 -4.70 -22.87
C VAL A 22 -7.27 -4.24 -22.16
N ILE A 23 -7.29 -3.94 -20.86
CA ILE A 23 -6.09 -3.65 -20.05
C ILE A 23 -5.27 -4.92 -19.84
N GLN A 24 -5.92 -6.06 -19.62
CA GLN A 24 -5.29 -7.39 -19.51
C GLN A 24 -4.72 -7.83 -20.87
N THR A 25 -5.43 -7.61 -21.97
CA THR A 25 -4.97 -7.86 -23.35
C THR A 25 -3.85 -6.90 -23.74
N ASN A 26 -3.90 -5.62 -23.33
CA ASN A 26 -2.83 -4.65 -23.54
C ASN A 26 -1.62 -4.86 -22.61
N LEU A 27 -1.80 -5.43 -21.41
CA LEU A 27 -0.69 -5.87 -20.56
C LEU A 27 -0.01 -7.09 -21.18
N ILE A 28 -0.77 -8.08 -21.63
CA ILE A 28 -0.26 -9.26 -22.35
C ILE A 28 0.44 -8.83 -23.66
N ALA A 29 -0.11 -7.85 -24.39
CA ALA A 29 0.51 -7.30 -25.60
C ALA A 29 1.76 -6.46 -25.31
N ARG A 30 1.82 -5.75 -24.17
CA ARG A 30 3.03 -5.01 -23.72
C ARG A 30 4.13 -5.93 -23.19
N VAL A 31 3.76 -7.05 -22.57
CA VAL A 31 4.69 -8.12 -22.16
C VAL A 31 5.39 -8.71 -23.39
N ASN A 32 4.69 -8.84 -24.51
CA ASN A 32 5.26 -9.32 -25.78
C ASN A 32 6.16 -8.30 -26.51
N GLN A 33 6.31 -7.06 -26.01
CA GLN A 33 7.12 -6.02 -26.66
C GLN A 33 8.37 -5.59 -25.87
N THR A 34 8.66 -6.16 -24.71
CA THR A 34 9.80 -5.75 -23.88
C THR A 34 11.03 -6.64 -24.06
N VAL A 35 12.08 -6.03 -24.62
CA VAL A 35 13.38 -6.55 -25.09
C VAL A 35 14.27 -7.25 -24.02
N TYR A 36 13.80 -7.45 -22.78
CA TYR A 36 14.68 -7.96 -21.70
C TYR A 36 14.40 -9.39 -21.23
N VAL A 37 13.24 -9.94 -21.60
CA VAL A 37 13.00 -11.37 -21.52
C VAL A 37 12.91 -11.79 -22.98
N SER A 38 13.98 -12.40 -23.52
CA SER A 38 13.84 -13.04 -24.83
C SER A 38 12.65 -14.00 -24.74
N SER A 39 11.94 -14.23 -25.85
CA SER A 39 10.87 -15.24 -25.89
C SER A 39 11.32 -16.56 -25.26
N GLU A 40 12.61 -16.88 -25.40
CA GLU A 40 13.27 -18.02 -24.79
C GLU A 40 13.36 -17.96 -23.25
N VAL A 41 13.70 -16.82 -22.62
CA VAL A 41 13.73 -16.70 -21.15
C VAL A 41 12.30 -16.73 -20.57
N ALA A 42 11.32 -16.18 -21.27
CA ALA A 42 9.91 -16.21 -20.85
C ALA A 42 9.38 -17.64 -20.90
N PHE A 43 9.66 -18.34 -22.01
CA PHE A 43 9.29 -19.73 -22.19
C PHE A 43 9.93 -20.64 -21.14
N ARG A 44 11.24 -20.50 -20.89
CA ARG A 44 11.94 -21.26 -19.84
C ARG A 44 11.37 -20.97 -18.45
N PHE A 45 11.05 -19.71 -18.16
CA PHE A 45 10.40 -19.36 -16.89
C PHE A 45 9.04 -20.04 -16.74
N ASP A 46 8.19 -20.00 -17.77
CA ASP A 46 6.87 -20.62 -17.71
C ASP A 46 6.97 -22.16 -17.59
N GLU A 47 7.95 -22.78 -18.26
CA GLU A 47 8.24 -24.22 -18.15
C GLU A 47 8.70 -24.60 -16.73
N ASP A 48 9.70 -23.89 -16.19
CA ASP A 48 10.23 -24.11 -14.84
C ASP A 48 9.15 -23.86 -13.78
N TYR A 49 8.39 -22.77 -13.92
CA TYR A 49 7.30 -22.43 -13.02
C TYR A 49 6.21 -23.50 -13.05
N THR A 50 5.77 -23.93 -14.23
CA THR A 50 4.71 -24.94 -14.40
C THR A 50 5.15 -26.28 -13.83
N THR A 51 6.40 -26.67 -14.05
CA THR A 51 6.98 -27.90 -13.49
C THR A 51 6.98 -27.83 -11.97
N ALA A 52 7.51 -26.76 -11.39
CA ALA A 52 7.57 -26.60 -9.94
C ALA A 52 6.18 -26.51 -9.30
N PHE A 53 5.24 -25.80 -9.94
CA PHE A 53 3.86 -25.71 -9.51
C PHE A 53 3.15 -27.06 -9.55
N SER A 54 3.40 -27.87 -10.58
CA SER A 54 2.81 -29.21 -10.72
C SER A 54 3.30 -30.14 -9.61
N ILE A 55 4.61 -30.13 -9.32
CA ILE A 55 5.20 -30.93 -8.22
C ILE A 55 4.58 -30.54 -6.88
N ILE A 56 4.42 -29.24 -6.61
CA ILE A 56 3.79 -28.78 -5.35
C ILE A 56 2.31 -29.16 -5.31
N SER A 57 1.60 -29.06 -6.42
CA SER A 57 0.18 -29.42 -6.51
C SER A 57 -0.01 -30.91 -6.25
N GLU A 58 0.78 -31.76 -6.89
CA GLU A 58 0.76 -33.21 -6.70
C GLU A 58 1.14 -33.59 -5.26
N ALA A 59 2.21 -33.00 -4.71
CA ALA A 59 2.58 -33.22 -3.32
C ALA A 59 1.48 -32.77 -2.34
N TYR A 60 0.80 -31.66 -2.62
CA TYR A 60 -0.32 -31.18 -1.82
C TYR A 60 -1.53 -32.13 -1.91
N GLU A 61 -1.88 -32.61 -3.10
CA GLU A 61 -2.97 -33.58 -3.29
C GLU A 61 -2.68 -34.94 -2.63
N ASN A 62 -1.42 -35.36 -2.59
CA ASN A 62 -1.00 -36.59 -1.93
C ASN A 62 -1.03 -36.49 -0.39
N VAL A 63 -0.80 -35.29 0.16
CA VAL A 63 -0.81 -35.04 1.62
C VAL A 63 -2.22 -34.68 2.14
N CYS A 64 -3.04 -34.05 1.30
CA CYS A 64 -4.44 -33.77 1.59
C CYS A 64 -5.32 -34.77 0.84
N PRO A 65 -5.68 -35.93 1.43
CA PRO A 65 -6.53 -36.89 0.74
C PRO A 65 -7.81 -36.21 0.29
N ARG A 66 -8.03 -36.16 -1.04
CA ARG A 66 -9.33 -35.83 -1.60
C ARG A 66 -10.35 -36.75 -0.92
N ALA A 67 -11.48 -36.20 -0.49
CA ALA A 67 -12.65 -37.03 -0.24
C ALA A 67 -12.87 -37.91 -1.48
N PRO A 68 -13.13 -39.22 -1.32
CA PRO A 68 -13.11 -40.15 -2.44
C PRO A 68 -14.07 -39.67 -3.53
N PRO A 69 -13.70 -39.83 -4.82
CA PRO A 69 -14.60 -39.51 -5.91
C PRO A 69 -15.86 -40.36 -5.73
N VAL A 70 -17.02 -39.71 -5.80
CA VAL A 70 -18.31 -40.40 -5.81
C VAL A 70 -18.29 -41.36 -6.99
N GLN A 71 -18.19 -42.66 -6.70
CA GLN A 71 -18.33 -43.71 -7.69
C GLN A 71 -19.72 -43.56 -8.33
N GLN A 72 -19.75 -43.32 -9.64
CA GLN A 72 -20.95 -43.52 -10.44
C GLN A 72 -21.22 -45.03 -10.46
N ASN A 73 -22.16 -45.48 -9.63
CA ASN A 73 -22.66 -46.85 -9.72
C ASN A 73 -23.49 -47.03 -11.00
N PRO A 74 -23.47 -48.23 -11.62
CA PRO A 74 -24.33 -48.55 -12.75
C PRO A 74 -25.79 -48.51 -12.32
N GLU A 75 -26.61 -47.96 -13.21
CA GLU A 75 -28.06 -47.88 -13.16
C GLU A 75 -28.71 -49.20 -12.71
N PRO A 76 -29.56 -49.21 -11.65
CA PRO A 76 -30.59 -50.21 -11.52
C PRO A 76 -31.87 -49.70 -12.19
N ALA A 77 -32.46 -50.58 -13.00
CA ALA A 77 -33.72 -50.39 -13.69
C ALA A 77 -34.84 -49.86 -12.76
N ASN A 78 -35.62 -48.92 -13.32
CA ASN A 78 -36.85 -48.39 -12.75
C ASN A 78 -37.77 -49.49 -12.17
N PRO A 79 -38.48 -49.16 -11.09
CA PRO A 79 -39.89 -48.87 -11.31
C PRO A 79 -40.32 -47.52 -10.73
N SER A 80 -41.16 -46.88 -11.54
CA SER A 80 -41.97 -45.71 -11.29
C SER A 80 -42.60 -45.64 -9.90
N VAL A 81 -42.25 -44.61 -9.12
CA VAL A 81 -43.24 -43.71 -8.49
C VAL A 81 -42.61 -42.32 -8.40
N SER A 82 -43.25 -41.36 -9.06
CA SER A 82 -42.98 -39.93 -8.96
C SER A 82 -43.04 -39.47 -7.50
N SER A 83 -41.88 -39.25 -6.88
CA SER A 83 -41.77 -38.39 -5.70
C SER A 83 -40.78 -37.28 -6.04
N VAL A 84 -41.26 -36.05 -6.04
CA VAL A 84 -40.44 -34.85 -6.17
C VAL A 84 -39.41 -34.91 -5.03
N GLN A 85 -38.13 -35.11 -5.33
CA GLN A 85 -37.08 -34.98 -4.32
C GLN A 85 -36.97 -33.52 -3.94
N LEU A 86 -37.47 -33.21 -2.74
CA LEU A 86 -37.25 -31.92 -2.11
C LEU A 86 -35.73 -31.72 -1.91
N PRO A 87 -35.20 -30.50 -2.18
CA PRO A 87 -33.79 -30.20 -1.96
C PRO A 87 -33.38 -30.56 -0.53
N LYS A 88 -32.24 -31.24 -0.38
CA LYS A 88 -31.69 -31.56 0.94
C LYS A 88 -31.40 -30.23 1.66
N LEU A 89 -31.97 -30.08 2.86
CA LEU A 89 -31.80 -28.87 3.66
C LEU A 89 -30.30 -28.71 4.00
N PRO A 90 -29.64 -27.62 3.60
CA PRO A 90 -28.20 -27.44 3.81
C PRO A 90 -27.89 -27.26 5.30
N VAL A 91 -26.68 -27.69 5.69
CA VAL A 91 -26.17 -27.45 7.05
C VAL A 91 -26.01 -25.93 7.23
N PRO A 92 -26.59 -25.33 8.29
CA PRO A 92 -26.51 -23.89 8.50
C PRO A 92 -25.06 -23.47 8.76
N THR A 93 -24.62 -22.43 8.05
CA THR A 93 -23.28 -21.83 8.17
C THR A 93 -23.38 -20.46 8.81
N PHE A 94 -22.46 -20.15 9.72
CA PHE A 94 -22.38 -18.86 10.39
C PHE A 94 -21.21 -18.04 9.84
N THR A 95 -21.47 -16.79 9.48
CA THR A 95 -20.45 -15.87 8.96
C THR A 95 -19.60 -15.22 10.06
N GLY A 96 -19.99 -15.39 11.33
CA GLY A 96 -19.38 -14.70 12.46
C GLY A 96 -19.80 -13.23 12.61
N LYS A 97 -20.79 -12.77 11.83
CA LYS A 97 -21.40 -11.45 11.95
C LYS A 97 -22.64 -11.52 12.85
N PHE A 98 -22.82 -10.52 13.71
CA PHE A 98 -23.96 -10.43 14.62
C PHE A 98 -25.32 -10.37 13.90
N VAL A 99 -25.36 -9.84 12.67
CA VAL A 99 -26.60 -9.75 11.87
C VAL A 99 -27.12 -11.12 11.42
N ASP A 100 -26.22 -12.08 11.19
CA ASP A 100 -26.58 -13.41 10.71
C ASP A 100 -26.85 -14.37 11.89
N TRP A 101 -26.58 -13.94 13.12
CA TRP A 101 -26.66 -14.77 14.33
C TRP A 101 -28.09 -15.29 14.60
N PRO A 102 -29.15 -14.47 14.59
CA PRO A 102 -30.50 -14.98 14.87
C PRO A 102 -30.93 -16.08 13.89
N ALA A 103 -30.71 -15.85 12.59
CA ALA A 103 -31.05 -16.81 11.55
C ALA A 103 -30.22 -18.10 11.67
N PHE A 104 -28.92 -17.97 11.94
CA PHE A 104 -28.04 -19.12 12.16
C PHE A 104 -28.42 -19.91 13.41
N HIS A 105 -28.59 -19.22 14.54
CA HIS A 105 -28.92 -19.83 15.83
C HIS A 105 -30.18 -20.66 15.72
N ASP A 106 -31.26 -20.09 15.18
CA ASP A 106 -32.55 -20.78 15.07
C ASP A 106 -32.45 -22.00 14.14
N ALA A 107 -31.78 -21.85 12.99
CA ALA A 107 -31.56 -22.96 12.07
C ALA A 107 -30.71 -24.07 12.70
N PHE A 108 -29.61 -23.72 13.38
CA PHE A 108 -28.72 -24.70 14.00
C PHE A 108 -29.39 -25.41 15.18
N VAL A 109 -30.17 -24.67 15.98
CA VAL A 109 -30.91 -25.23 17.12
C VAL A 109 -31.94 -26.25 16.65
N GLN A 110 -32.74 -25.91 15.63
CA GLN A 110 -33.80 -26.77 15.11
C GLN A 110 -33.26 -28.00 14.36
N LEU A 111 -32.19 -27.83 13.57
CA LEU A 111 -31.70 -28.90 12.70
C LEU A 111 -30.70 -29.83 13.38
N ILE A 112 -29.89 -29.31 14.32
CA ILE A 112 -28.73 -30.02 14.87
C ILE A 112 -28.79 -30.12 16.40
N HIS A 113 -28.96 -29.01 17.12
CA HIS A 113 -28.88 -29.00 18.59
C HIS A 113 -29.98 -29.89 19.22
N ASN A 114 -31.24 -29.67 18.83
CA ASN A 114 -32.40 -30.40 19.36
C ASN A 114 -32.59 -31.79 18.72
N ASN A 115 -31.79 -32.14 17.72
CA ASN A 115 -31.94 -33.39 17.00
C ASN A 115 -31.43 -34.57 17.85
N GLN A 116 -32.36 -35.33 18.43
CA GLN A 116 -32.03 -36.46 19.31
C GLN A 116 -31.36 -37.64 18.61
N LYS A 117 -31.37 -37.69 17.27
CA LYS A 117 -30.69 -38.75 16.49
C LYS A 117 -29.18 -38.53 16.35
N LEU A 118 -28.67 -37.35 16.71
CA LEU A 118 -27.24 -37.03 16.67
C LEU A 118 -26.60 -37.22 18.04
N SER A 119 -25.38 -37.76 18.08
CA SER A 119 -24.56 -37.77 19.30
C SER A 119 -23.92 -36.40 19.54
N ASP A 120 -23.48 -36.12 20.77
CA ASP A 120 -22.81 -34.84 21.08
C ASP A 120 -21.51 -34.64 20.29
N VAL A 121 -20.79 -35.72 19.95
CA VAL A 121 -19.61 -35.65 19.07
C VAL A 121 -20.02 -35.20 17.67
N GLN A 122 -21.13 -35.72 17.13
CA GLN A 122 -21.64 -35.35 15.82
C GLN A 122 -22.16 -33.92 15.80
N ARG A 123 -22.92 -33.50 16.83
CA ARG A 123 -23.35 -32.10 17.00
C ARG A 123 -22.15 -31.17 17.08
N PHE A 124 -21.08 -31.59 17.76
CA PHE A 124 -19.87 -30.78 17.87
C PHE A 124 -19.12 -30.68 16.54
N HIS A 125 -19.07 -31.76 15.76
CA HIS A 125 -18.49 -31.74 14.42
C HIS A 125 -19.23 -30.72 13.53
N PHE A 126 -20.57 -30.76 13.52
CA PHE A 126 -21.37 -29.79 12.78
C PHE A 126 -21.22 -28.37 13.31
N LEU A 127 -21.10 -28.17 14.62
CA LEU A 127 -20.85 -26.85 15.21
C LEU A 127 -19.51 -26.28 14.75
N LYS A 128 -18.44 -27.08 14.75
CA LYS A 128 -17.12 -26.64 14.27
C LYS A 128 -17.11 -26.32 12.78
N GLN A 129 -17.87 -27.06 11.98
CA GLN A 129 -18.02 -26.80 10.54
C GLN A 129 -18.87 -25.56 10.26
N ALA A 130 -19.87 -25.29 11.10
CA ALA A 130 -20.77 -24.17 10.96
C ALA A 130 -20.13 -22.84 11.39
N LEU A 131 -19.17 -22.86 12.32
CA LEU A 131 -18.52 -21.66 12.85
C LEU A 131 -17.29 -21.25 12.04
N PRO A 132 -17.04 -19.94 11.86
CA PRO A 132 -15.87 -19.43 11.15
C PRO A 132 -14.59 -19.66 11.96
N SER A 133 -13.61 -20.31 11.32
CA SER A 133 -12.43 -20.81 12.03
C SER A 133 -11.51 -19.73 12.60
N ASP A 134 -11.60 -18.51 12.08
CA ASP A 134 -10.79 -17.34 12.44
C ASP A 134 -11.34 -16.56 13.65
N ARG A 135 -12.63 -16.69 13.97
CA ARG A 135 -13.28 -15.95 15.07
C ARG A 135 -13.57 -16.81 16.29
N ASP A 136 -13.67 -18.11 16.10
CA ASP A 136 -13.97 -19.10 17.13
C ASP A 136 -12.78 -20.07 17.35
N GLU A 137 -11.54 -19.55 17.26
CA GLU A 137 -10.31 -20.37 17.35
C GLU A 137 -10.26 -21.21 18.63
N ASP A 138 -10.77 -20.69 19.74
CA ASP A 138 -10.87 -21.41 21.01
C ASP A 138 -11.77 -22.66 20.90
N ILE A 139 -12.90 -22.55 20.20
CA ILE A 139 -13.81 -23.67 19.93
C ILE A 139 -13.22 -24.61 18.86
N GLN A 140 -12.51 -24.06 17.87
CA GLN A 140 -11.85 -24.86 16.83
C GLN A 140 -10.68 -25.70 17.36
N GLN A 141 -9.99 -25.23 18.41
CA GLN A 141 -8.89 -25.95 19.04
C GLN A 141 -9.34 -27.01 20.05
N MET A 142 -10.60 -26.99 20.50
CA MET A 142 -11.14 -28.03 21.38
C MET A 142 -11.14 -29.38 20.66
N ALA A 143 -10.67 -30.42 21.37
CA ALA A 143 -10.68 -31.80 20.88
C ALA A 143 -12.10 -32.24 20.54
N LEU A 144 -12.30 -32.88 19.39
CA LEU A 144 -13.62 -33.35 18.93
C LEU A 144 -14.10 -34.53 19.79
N ALA A 145 -14.67 -34.21 20.94
CA ALA A 145 -15.19 -35.16 21.93
C ALA A 145 -16.56 -34.69 22.43
N GLY A 146 -17.45 -35.63 22.75
CA GLY A 146 -18.86 -35.31 23.03
C GLY A 146 -19.03 -34.46 24.30
N ASN A 147 -18.20 -34.71 25.32
CA ASN A 147 -18.15 -33.92 26.55
C ASN A 147 -17.78 -32.44 26.33
N ASN A 148 -17.14 -32.11 25.21
CA ASN A 148 -16.76 -30.72 24.87
C ASN A 148 -17.88 -29.95 24.18
N TYR A 149 -18.93 -30.62 23.69
CA TYR A 149 -20.01 -29.98 22.94
C TYR A 149 -20.76 -28.93 23.76
N ALA A 150 -21.18 -29.27 24.98
CA ALA A 150 -21.95 -28.38 25.84
C ALA A 150 -21.16 -27.09 26.17
N THR A 151 -19.87 -27.25 26.47
CA THR A 151 -18.96 -26.13 26.73
C THR A 151 -18.79 -25.26 25.48
N ALA A 152 -18.52 -25.87 24.32
CA ALA A 152 -18.39 -25.16 23.05
C ALA A 152 -19.67 -24.37 22.71
N TRP A 153 -20.84 -24.99 22.81
CA TRP A 153 -22.11 -24.32 22.54
C TRP A 153 -22.36 -23.14 23.48
N SER A 154 -22.04 -23.27 24.78
CA SER A 154 -22.16 -22.17 25.74
C SER A 154 -21.26 -20.98 25.42
N LEU A 155 -20.06 -21.22 24.87
CA LEU A 155 -19.13 -20.16 24.46
C LEU A 155 -19.67 -19.38 23.25
N VAL A 156 -20.26 -20.08 22.28
CA VAL A 156 -20.91 -19.45 21.11
C VAL A 156 -22.07 -18.57 21.56
N LEU A 157 -22.95 -19.07 22.43
CA LEU A 157 -24.06 -18.29 22.97
C LEU A 157 -23.55 -17.03 23.69
N LYS A 158 -22.56 -17.17 24.57
CA LYS A 158 -21.98 -16.02 25.30
C LYS A 158 -21.35 -14.98 24.37
N ARG A 159 -20.78 -15.40 23.24
CA ARG A 159 -20.09 -14.54 22.27
C ARG A 159 -21.07 -13.81 21.35
N TYR A 160 -22.04 -14.53 20.80
CA TYR A 160 -22.88 -14.04 19.70
C TYR A 160 -24.33 -13.70 20.10
N ASP A 161 -24.85 -14.32 21.16
CA ASP A 161 -26.17 -13.98 21.73
C ASP A 161 -26.14 -12.74 22.64
N ASN A 162 -25.34 -11.75 22.24
CA ASN A 162 -25.20 -10.48 22.94
C ASN A 162 -26.12 -9.42 22.32
N LYS A 163 -27.32 -9.26 22.90
CA LYS A 163 -28.33 -8.27 22.47
C LYS A 163 -27.77 -6.84 22.36
N ARG A 164 -26.81 -6.46 23.22
CA ARG A 164 -26.20 -5.13 23.19
C ARG A 164 -25.30 -4.94 21.97
N LEU A 165 -24.49 -5.94 21.61
CA LEU A 165 -23.61 -5.84 20.44
C LEU A 165 -24.39 -5.91 19.13
N GLN A 166 -25.43 -6.75 19.07
CA GLN A 166 -26.38 -6.76 17.97
C GLN A 166 -27.04 -5.38 17.80
N PHE A 167 -27.47 -4.76 18.90
CA PHE A 167 -27.99 -3.39 18.90
C PHE A 167 -27.02 -2.37 18.33
N MET A 168 -25.80 -2.31 18.87
CA MET A 168 -24.78 -1.36 18.43
C MET A 168 -24.41 -1.54 16.94
N TYR A 169 -24.33 -2.77 16.45
CA TYR A 169 -23.98 -3.05 15.06
C TYR A 169 -25.01 -2.45 14.08
N HIS A 170 -26.30 -2.71 14.32
CA HIS A 170 -27.37 -2.17 13.48
C HIS A 170 -27.46 -0.64 13.58
N MET A 171 -27.35 -0.08 14.79
CA MET A 171 -27.39 1.37 14.97
C MET A 171 -26.23 2.08 14.28
N ASN A 172 -25.00 1.55 14.37
CA ASN A 172 -23.86 2.15 13.67
C ASN A 172 -24.05 2.13 12.15
N GLY A 173 -24.53 1.02 11.57
CA GLY A 173 -24.83 0.95 10.14
C GLY A 173 -25.84 2.00 9.68
N LEU A 174 -26.80 2.36 10.55
CA LEU A 174 -27.76 3.42 10.29
C LEU A 174 -27.16 4.83 10.44
N TYR A 175 -26.31 5.07 11.44
CA TYR A 175 -25.64 6.36 11.64
C TYR A 175 -24.59 6.67 10.56
N ASP A 176 -23.94 5.63 10.04
CA ASP A 176 -22.88 5.73 9.03
C ASP A 176 -23.42 5.92 7.60
N LEU A 177 -24.75 5.94 7.42
CA LEU A 177 -25.36 6.21 6.11
C LEU A 177 -24.89 7.55 5.54
N PRO A 178 -24.33 7.58 4.31
CA PRO A 178 -23.85 8.81 3.70
C PRO A 178 -25.00 9.76 3.37
N GLN A 179 -24.72 11.06 3.29
CA GLN A 179 -25.68 12.03 2.76
C GLN A 179 -25.79 11.87 1.24
N LEU A 180 -27.00 11.62 0.76
CA LEU A 180 -27.27 11.45 -0.66
C LEU A 180 -27.39 12.82 -1.34
N THR A 181 -26.63 13.03 -2.41
CA THR A 181 -26.59 14.31 -3.15
C THR A 181 -27.36 14.28 -4.45
N LYS A 182 -27.64 13.08 -4.99
CA LYS A 182 -28.37 12.84 -6.25
C LYS A 182 -29.49 11.82 -6.02
N GLU A 183 -30.59 11.94 -6.77
CA GLU A 183 -31.68 10.94 -6.77
C GLU A 183 -31.23 9.72 -7.58
N GLN A 184 -30.60 8.75 -6.93
CA GLN A 184 -30.22 7.46 -7.53
C GLN A 184 -31.04 6.34 -6.90
N SER A 185 -31.62 5.49 -7.75
CA SER A 185 -32.49 4.41 -7.30
C SER A 185 -31.76 3.41 -6.39
N ALA A 186 -30.51 3.06 -6.72
CA ALA A 186 -29.68 2.13 -5.95
C ALA A 186 -29.39 2.65 -4.53
N ASP A 187 -29.07 3.93 -4.38
CA ASP A 187 -28.71 4.56 -3.11
C ASP A 187 -29.90 4.61 -2.14
N ILE A 188 -31.08 4.99 -2.66
CA ILE A 188 -32.33 5.06 -1.88
C ILE A 188 -32.77 3.63 -1.49
N LYS A 189 -32.65 2.64 -2.39
CA LYS A 189 -32.91 1.23 -2.11
C LYS A 189 -31.99 0.70 -1.00
N HIS A 190 -30.69 1.01 -1.04
CA HIS A 190 -29.74 0.60 0.00
C HIS A 190 -30.09 1.18 1.37
N MET A 191 -30.39 2.48 1.43
CA MET A 191 -30.79 3.16 2.66
C MET A 191 -32.07 2.56 3.28
N LEU A 192 -33.08 2.29 2.46
CA LEU A 192 -34.31 1.62 2.92
C LEU A 192 -34.01 0.23 3.48
N ASN A 193 -33.17 -0.56 2.79
CA ASN A 193 -32.81 -1.91 3.24
C ASN A 193 -32.10 -1.89 4.61
N VAL A 194 -31.14 -0.98 4.80
CA VAL A 194 -30.44 -0.82 6.09
C VAL A 194 -31.44 -0.47 7.20
N ALA A 195 -32.32 0.49 6.96
CA ALA A 195 -33.33 0.91 7.93
C ALA A 195 -34.34 -0.21 8.27
N THR A 196 -34.84 -0.93 7.26
CA THR A 196 -35.78 -2.05 7.44
C THR A 196 -35.15 -3.19 8.23
N VAL A 197 -33.87 -3.53 7.98
CA VAL A 197 -33.15 -4.56 8.76
C VAL A 197 -33.01 -4.12 10.22
N CYS A 198 -32.66 -2.86 10.48
CA CYS A 198 -32.57 -2.33 11.85
C CYS A 198 -33.92 -2.38 12.58
N LEU A 199 -35.00 -2.00 11.91
CA LEU A 199 -36.35 -2.00 12.50
C LEU A 199 -36.83 -3.42 12.80
N ASN A 200 -36.53 -4.38 11.92
CA ASN A 200 -36.83 -5.79 12.14
C ASN A 200 -36.02 -6.41 13.29
N ALA A 201 -34.80 -5.94 13.53
CA ALA A 201 -33.99 -6.37 14.67
C ALA A 201 -34.53 -5.83 16.01
N PHE A 202 -35.22 -4.68 15.99
CA PHE A 202 -35.72 -3.98 17.19
C PHE A 202 -37.24 -3.76 17.18
N LYS A 203 -38.03 -4.78 16.82
CA LYS A 203 -39.50 -4.69 16.75
C LYS A 203 -40.19 -4.18 18.03
N ASN A 204 -39.51 -4.22 19.18
CA ASN A 204 -40.02 -3.79 20.47
C ASN A 204 -39.65 -2.34 20.85
N LEU A 205 -38.89 -1.62 20.02
CA LEU A 205 -38.55 -0.22 20.24
C LEU A 205 -39.33 0.65 19.26
N ASP A 206 -40.06 1.63 19.77
CA ASP A 206 -40.73 2.63 18.93
C ASP A 206 -39.71 3.66 18.43
N VAL A 207 -39.14 3.37 17.26
CA VAL A 207 -38.16 4.22 16.58
C VAL A 207 -38.68 4.75 15.24
N GLN A 208 -39.98 4.56 14.94
CA GLN A 208 -40.56 4.85 13.62
C GLN A 208 -40.37 6.33 13.23
N HIS A 209 -40.66 7.25 14.14
CA HIS A 209 -40.57 8.69 13.90
C HIS A 209 -39.12 9.17 13.80
N TRP A 210 -38.25 8.69 14.69
CA TRP A 210 -36.84 9.03 14.68
C TRP A 210 -36.15 8.51 13.41
N MET A 211 -36.45 7.27 13.01
CA MET A 211 -35.93 6.66 11.79
C MET A 211 -36.33 7.47 10.55
N ALA A 212 -37.60 7.89 10.46
CA ALA A 212 -38.06 8.75 9.38
C ALA A 212 -37.26 10.05 9.31
N HIS A 213 -37.12 10.75 10.44
CA HIS A 213 -36.37 12.01 10.51
C HIS A 213 -34.87 11.84 10.17
N HIS A 214 -34.24 10.78 10.68
CA HIS A 214 -32.83 10.51 10.39
C HIS A 214 -32.61 10.25 8.90
N LEU A 215 -33.45 9.43 8.26
CA LEU A 215 -33.30 9.13 6.83
C LEU A 215 -33.63 10.33 5.94
N THR A 216 -34.64 11.15 6.29
CA THR A 216 -34.95 12.36 5.51
C THR A 216 -33.81 13.37 5.54
N SER A 217 -33.06 13.46 6.64
CA SER A 217 -31.84 14.28 6.73
C SER A 217 -30.72 13.82 5.78
N ARG A 218 -30.79 12.58 5.28
CA ARG A 218 -29.82 12.00 4.34
C ARG A 218 -30.33 11.99 2.90
N LEU A 219 -31.59 12.37 2.64
CA LEU A 219 -32.15 12.38 1.28
C LEU A 219 -31.58 13.52 0.42
N PRO A 220 -31.52 13.33 -0.91
CA PRO A 220 -31.25 14.41 -1.84
C PRO A 220 -32.32 15.49 -1.76
N SER A 221 -31.93 16.76 -1.97
CA SER A 221 -32.86 17.90 -1.89
C SER A 221 -34.15 17.73 -2.73
N PRO A 222 -34.12 17.18 -3.97
CA PRO A 222 -35.34 16.96 -4.74
C PRO A 222 -36.28 15.92 -4.13
N THR A 223 -35.74 14.82 -3.61
CA THR A 223 -36.55 13.77 -2.94
C THR A 223 -37.10 14.29 -1.62
N LEU A 224 -36.30 15.06 -0.87
CA LEU A 224 -36.74 15.69 0.37
C LEU A 224 -37.87 16.70 0.11
N GLN A 225 -37.75 17.55 -0.91
CA GLN A 225 -38.83 18.47 -1.30
C GLN A 225 -40.11 17.73 -1.71
N ALA A 226 -39.98 16.65 -2.48
CA ALA A 226 -41.11 15.81 -2.86
C ALA A 226 -41.76 15.12 -1.65
N TRP A 227 -40.95 14.72 -0.66
CA TRP A 227 -41.42 14.16 0.60
C TRP A 227 -42.19 15.20 1.44
N GLU A 228 -41.64 16.40 1.61
CA GLU A 228 -42.33 17.49 2.32
C GLU A 228 -43.65 17.89 1.63
N LEU A 229 -43.67 17.91 0.30
CA LEU A 229 -44.90 18.12 -0.48
C LEU A 229 -45.91 16.99 -0.29
N HIS A 230 -45.45 15.75 -0.17
CA HIS A 230 -46.31 14.59 0.10
C HIS A 230 -46.94 14.65 1.50
N LEU A 231 -46.20 15.12 2.51
CA LEU A 231 -46.73 15.34 3.86
C LEU A 231 -47.69 16.54 3.94
N GLY A 232 -47.52 17.54 3.07
CA GLY A 232 -48.40 18.70 2.98
C GLY A 232 -48.39 19.55 4.25
N SER A 233 -49.58 19.94 4.73
CA SER A 233 -49.75 20.75 5.95
C SER A 233 -49.95 19.91 7.23
N SER A 234 -49.63 18.61 7.20
CA SER A 234 -49.75 17.74 8.37
C SER A 234 -48.85 18.24 9.50
N ALA A 235 -49.40 18.39 10.71
CA ALA A 235 -48.64 18.71 11.92
C ALA A 235 -48.17 17.44 12.67
N GLU A 236 -48.59 16.26 12.23
CA GLU A 236 -48.24 14.97 12.82
C GLU A 236 -46.84 14.52 12.38
N LEU A 237 -46.10 13.87 13.29
CA LEU A 237 -44.76 13.34 12.99
C LEU A 237 -44.85 12.19 11.98
N ALA A 238 -44.03 12.24 10.92
CA ALA A 238 -44.02 11.18 9.93
C ALA A 238 -43.33 9.91 10.45
N THR A 239 -43.88 8.76 10.09
CA THR A 239 -43.35 7.44 10.47
C THR A 239 -42.47 6.85 9.37
N PHE A 240 -41.55 5.95 9.73
CA PHE A 240 -40.73 5.24 8.75
C PHE A 240 -41.58 4.43 7.78
N SER A 241 -42.71 3.87 8.22
CA SER A 241 -43.64 3.16 7.34
C SER A 241 -44.22 4.05 6.23
N GLN A 242 -44.58 5.29 6.56
CA GLN A 242 -45.02 6.28 5.57
C GLN A 242 -43.89 6.69 4.63
N LEU A 243 -42.68 6.93 5.18
CA LEU A 243 -41.51 7.28 4.38
C LEU A 243 -41.10 6.13 3.42
N GLN A 244 -41.14 4.90 3.90
CA GLN A 244 -40.83 3.70 3.11
C GLN A 244 -41.83 3.54 1.96
N SER A 245 -43.13 3.75 2.20
CA SER A 245 -44.14 3.73 1.14
C SER A 245 -43.85 4.79 0.08
N PHE A 246 -43.66 6.04 0.50
CA PHE A 246 -43.36 7.14 -0.41
C PHE A 246 -42.08 6.91 -1.22
N LEU A 247 -41.00 6.46 -0.57
CA LEU A 247 -39.73 6.24 -1.27
C LEU A 247 -39.83 5.08 -2.27
N ASN A 248 -40.60 4.02 -1.97
CA ASN A 248 -40.88 2.96 -2.95
C ASN A 248 -41.67 3.48 -4.17
N ASP A 249 -42.65 4.36 -3.96
CA ASP A 249 -43.40 4.99 -5.06
C ASP A 249 -42.51 5.95 -5.87
N ARG A 250 -41.64 6.70 -5.18
CA ARG A 250 -40.67 7.62 -5.79
C ARG A 250 -39.61 6.88 -6.60
N LEU A 251 -39.18 5.70 -6.14
CA LEU A 251 -38.23 4.84 -6.85
C LEU A 251 -38.73 4.46 -8.24
N VAL A 252 -40.03 4.19 -8.40
CA VAL A 252 -40.62 3.93 -9.73
C VAL A 252 -40.46 5.14 -10.65
N SER A 253 -40.67 6.35 -10.12
CA SER A 253 -40.48 7.59 -10.90
C SER A 253 -39.01 7.79 -11.27
N ILE A 254 -38.09 7.59 -10.32
CA ILE A 254 -36.65 7.69 -10.54
C ILE A 254 -36.18 6.67 -11.59
N ASP A 255 -36.59 5.40 -11.47
CA ASP A 255 -36.27 4.32 -12.41
C ASP A 255 -36.79 4.65 -13.84
N VAL A 256 -37.95 5.32 -13.97
CA VAL A 256 -38.48 5.79 -15.27
C VAL A 256 -37.63 6.92 -15.86
N PHE A 257 -37.10 7.82 -15.04
CA PHE A 257 -36.21 8.89 -15.50
C PHE A 257 -34.81 8.37 -15.85
N GLU A 258 -34.25 7.43 -15.07
CA GLU A 258 -32.96 6.77 -15.32
C GLU A 258 -32.97 5.99 -16.65
N ASN A 259 -34.04 5.22 -16.91
CA ASN A 259 -34.17 4.43 -18.15
C ASN A 259 -34.43 5.27 -19.41
N ARG A 260 -35.02 6.46 -19.29
CA ARG A 260 -35.22 7.38 -20.44
C ARG A 260 -33.91 8.01 -20.92
N GLY A 261 -32.87 8.06 -20.09
CA GLY A 261 -31.55 8.59 -20.44
C GLY A 261 -30.73 7.72 -21.41
N HIS A 262 -31.11 6.45 -21.59
CA HIS A 262 -30.31 5.45 -22.32
C HIS A 262 -30.71 5.21 -23.79
N SER A 263 -31.73 5.89 -24.35
CA SER A 263 -32.35 5.51 -25.64
C SER A 263 -32.10 6.44 -26.84
N THR A 264 -31.01 7.22 -26.88
CA THR A 264 -30.69 8.05 -28.06
C THR A 264 -29.26 7.87 -28.57
N THR A 265 -29.00 6.74 -29.24
CA THR A 265 -27.92 6.61 -30.23
C THR A 265 -28.53 6.69 -31.63
N ARG A 266 -28.40 7.85 -32.29
CA ARG A 266 -28.72 8.00 -33.72
C ARG A 266 -27.47 7.70 -34.55
N THR A 267 -27.63 6.76 -35.47
CA THR A 267 -26.71 6.44 -36.57
C THR A 267 -26.46 7.64 -37.51
N PRO A 268 -25.27 7.73 -38.14
CA PRO A 268 -24.91 8.82 -39.04
C PRO A 268 -25.56 8.63 -40.42
N VAL A 269 -26.25 9.66 -40.91
CA VAL A 269 -26.75 9.75 -42.29
C VAL A 269 -25.94 10.83 -43.04
N PRO A 270 -25.54 10.63 -44.31
CA PRO A 270 -24.66 11.56 -45.04
C PRO A 270 -25.41 12.84 -45.44
N GLN A 271 -24.74 13.99 -45.33
CA GLN A 271 -25.26 15.28 -45.81
C GLN A 271 -24.85 15.55 -47.28
N PRO A 272 -25.73 16.16 -48.10
CA PRO A 272 -25.33 16.89 -49.28
C PRO A 272 -25.19 18.40 -49.01
N VAL A 273 -24.00 18.87 -49.36
CA VAL A 273 -23.52 20.16 -49.90
C VAL A 273 -24.50 21.36 -50.10
N ASN A 274 -24.01 22.52 -49.59
CA ASN A 274 -24.21 23.95 -49.96
C ASN A 274 -25.61 24.61 -49.86
N GLN A 275 -25.71 25.74 -49.13
CA GLN A 275 -25.59 27.10 -49.69
C GLN A 275 -25.83 28.19 -48.60
N ARG A 276 -25.37 29.41 -48.90
CA ARG A 276 -25.05 30.53 -47.99
C ARG A 276 -26.20 31.54 -47.78
N HIS A 277 -26.14 32.23 -46.62
CA HIS A 277 -26.60 33.61 -46.29
C HIS A 277 -28.13 33.91 -46.13
N PRO A 278 -28.53 35.08 -45.56
CA PRO A 278 -28.45 35.45 -44.15
C PRO A 278 -29.78 35.95 -43.56
N LYS A 279 -29.83 36.09 -42.22
CA LYS A 279 -31.00 36.49 -41.41
C LYS A 279 -31.44 37.94 -41.66
N LYS A 280 -32.76 38.17 -41.64
CA LYS A 280 -33.39 39.45 -41.29
C LYS A 280 -34.36 39.27 -40.13
N SER A 281 -34.31 40.29 -39.28
CA SER A 281 -35.08 40.63 -38.09
C SER A 281 -36.58 40.80 -38.32
N VAL A 282 -37.35 40.74 -37.23
CA VAL A 282 -38.36 41.71 -36.70
C VAL A 282 -38.84 41.05 -35.39
N GLY A 283 -38.59 41.60 -34.19
CA GLY A 283 -39.20 42.81 -33.63
C GLY A 283 -40.56 42.44 -33.02
N ASN A 284 -40.94 42.78 -31.79
CA ASN A 284 -40.41 43.79 -30.89
C ASN A 284 -41.23 43.78 -29.56
N VAL A 285 -40.69 44.46 -28.51
CA VAL A 285 -41.45 45.39 -27.60
C VAL A 285 -42.29 44.74 -26.47
N THR A 286 -42.21 45.10 -25.17
CA THR A 286 -41.66 46.29 -24.43
C THR A 286 -41.66 45.99 -22.90
N TYR A 287 -40.58 46.28 -22.15
CA TYR A 287 -40.35 47.43 -21.20
C TYR A 287 -41.10 47.33 -19.85
N LYS A 288 -40.61 47.74 -18.67
CA LYS A 288 -39.41 48.37 -18.04
C LYS A 288 -39.74 48.30 -16.51
N GLY A 289 -38.89 48.43 -15.49
CA GLY A 289 -37.57 49.03 -15.22
C GLY A 289 -37.51 49.21 -13.68
N ASN A 290 -36.39 49.08 -12.98
CA ASN A 290 -35.41 50.17 -12.76
C ASN A 290 -34.16 49.59 -12.06
N SER A 291 -32.98 49.74 -12.68
CA SER A 291 -31.85 50.66 -12.32
C SER A 291 -30.93 50.10 -11.21
N PHE A 292 -29.62 50.02 -11.38
CA PHE A 292 -28.68 51.16 -11.23
C PHE A 292 -27.36 51.01 -12.04
N HIS A 293 -26.98 52.13 -12.65
CA HIS A 293 -25.72 52.63 -13.23
C HIS A 293 -24.60 51.72 -13.78
N ALA A 294 -24.35 51.92 -15.09
CA ALA A 294 -23.08 51.70 -15.76
C ALA A 294 -22.06 52.82 -15.43
N LYS A 295 -20.77 52.44 -15.35
CA LYS A 295 -19.65 53.28 -15.76
C LYS A 295 -19.00 52.64 -16.99
N ALA A 296 -18.84 53.44 -18.03
CA ALA A 296 -18.00 53.12 -19.17
C ALA A 296 -16.54 52.99 -18.71
N ALA A 297 -15.85 51.93 -19.16
CA ALA A 297 -14.41 51.84 -19.14
C ALA A 297 -13.93 51.49 -20.55
N VAL A 298 -12.94 52.28 -20.97
CA VAL A 298 -12.23 52.30 -22.25
C VAL A 298 -11.69 50.93 -22.61
N ALA A 299 -11.72 50.56 -23.90
CA ALA A 299 -11.08 49.36 -24.43
C ALA A 299 -9.55 49.48 -24.32
N GLU A 300 -9.01 49.09 -23.16
CA GLU A 300 -7.57 48.98 -22.94
C GLU A 300 -7.03 47.79 -23.73
N HIS A 301 -6.05 48.05 -24.59
CA HIS A 301 -5.36 47.01 -25.35
C HIS A 301 -4.77 45.99 -24.37
N THR A 302 -5.22 44.73 -24.45
CA THR A 302 -4.79 43.68 -23.52
C THR A 302 -3.32 43.33 -23.80
N ARG A 303 -2.41 44.02 -23.10
CA ARG A 303 -0.99 43.70 -23.10
C ARG A 303 -0.77 42.35 -22.44
N CYS A 304 0.16 41.58 -22.97
CA CYS A 304 0.53 40.29 -22.45
C CYS A 304 1.06 40.44 -21.02
N PRO A 305 0.53 39.71 -20.03
CA PRO A 305 0.96 39.87 -18.64
C PRO A 305 2.37 39.32 -18.35
N HIS A 306 3.04 38.74 -19.35
CA HIS A 306 4.40 38.22 -19.24
C HIS A 306 5.44 39.14 -19.90
N CYS A 307 5.27 39.48 -21.18
CA CYS A 307 6.23 40.30 -21.94
C CYS A 307 5.75 41.74 -22.22
N SER A 308 4.53 42.10 -21.79
CA SER A 308 3.93 43.43 -21.98
C SER A 308 3.64 43.88 -23.42
N ASP A 309 3.85 43.01 -24.42
CA ASP A 309 3.50 43.26 -25.82
C ASP A 309 2.00 43.08 -26.12
N SER A 310 1.54 43.52 -27.29
CA SER A 310 0.12 43.51 -27.72
C SER A 310 -0.38 42.13 -28.18
N HIS A 311 -0.40 41.15 -27.28
CA HIS A 311 -1.01 39.85 -27.51
C HIS A 311 -1.52 39.18 -26.22
N ASN A 312 -2.39 38.17 -26.36
CA ASN A 312 -2.86 37.37 -25.24
C ASN A 312 -1.80 36.35 -24.79
N LEU A 313 -1.76 36.02 -23.50
CA LEU A 313 -0.76 35.12 -22.90
C LEU A 313 -0.60 33.77 -23.64
N ARG A 314 -1.69 33.20 -24.15
CA ARG A 314 -1.69 31.97 -24.96
C ARG A 314 -0.90 32.04 -26.27
N HIS A 315 -0.64 33.24 -26.80
CA HIS A 315 0.11 33.48 -28.03
C HIS A 315 1.45 34.16 -27.75
N CYS A 316 1.90 34.18 -26.48
CA CYS A 316 3.15 34.83 -26.12
C CYS A 316 4.36 34.03 -26.63
N PRO A 317 5.19 34.60 -27.52
CA PRO A 317 6.34 33.87 -28.07
C PRO A 317 7.31 33.42 -26.98
N ASP A 318 7.56 34.27 -25.98
CA ASP A 318 8.44 33.95 -24.86
C ASP A 318 7.85 32.82 -23.99
N LEU A 319 6.54 32.83 -23.70
CA LEU A 319 5.88 31.71 -23.01
C LEU A 319 5.99 30.39 -23.80
N LEU A 320 5.78 30.45 -25.13
CA LEU A 320 5.88 29.28 -26.01
C LEU A 320 7.32 28.74 -26.08
N SER A 321 8.32 29.57 -25.86
CA SER A 321 9.74 29.17 -25.84
C SER A 321 10.17 28.43 -24.56
N LYS A 322 9.43 28.54 -23.45
CA LYS A 322 9.79 27.92 -22.16
C LYS A 322 9.29 26.48 -22.04
N ASP A 323 9.85 25.71 -21.10
CA ASP A 323 9.35 24.38 -20.76
C ASP A 323 8.03 24.41 -19.94
N CYS A 324 7.42 23.25 -19.74
CA CYS A 324 6.14 23.12 -19.04
C CYS A 324 6.16 23.61 -17.57
N PHE A 325 7.28 23.49 -16.86
CA PHE A 325 7.43 23.95 -15.47
C PHE A 325 7.53 25.47 -15.40
N ALA A 326 8.38 26.06 -16.24
CA ALA A 326 8.52 27.50 -16.36
C ALA A 326 7.23 28.17 -16.85
N ARG A 327 6.52 27.56 -17.81
CA ARG A 327 5.19 28.05 -18.25
C ARG A 327 4.17 28.06 -17.13
N LYS A 328 4.13 27.03 -16.27
CA LYS A 328 3.20 26.98 -15.14
C LYS A 328 3.49 28.10 -14.13
N ALA A 329 4.76 28.32 -13.80
CA ALA A 329 5.18 29.40 -12.92
C ALA A 329 4.77 30.79 -13.46
N ILE A 330 4.94 31.01 -14.77
CA ILE A 330 4.54 32.26 -15.44
C ILE A 330 3.02 32.48 -15.35
N VAL A 331 2.21 31.45 -15.60
CA VAL A 331 0.75 31.54 -15.56
C VAL A 331 0.25 31.78 -14.13
N ASP A 332 0.87 31.15 -13.13
CA ASP A 332 0.57 31.38 -11.71
C ASP A 332 0.93 32.81 -11.28
N HIS A 333 2.11 33.30 -11.67
CA HIS A 333 2.53 34.67 -11.36
C HIS A 333 1.64 35.71 -12.06
N ALA A 334 1.23 35.45 -13.29
CA ALA A 334 0.27 36.27 -14.01
C ALA A 334 -1.17 36.17 -13.45
N LYS A 335 -1.45 35.29 -12.48
CA LYS A 335 -2.81 35.01 -11.96
C LYS A 335 -3.81 34.71 -13.09
N ALA A 336 -3.36 34.00 -14.12
CA ALA A 336 -4.20 33.62 -15.25
C ALA A 336 -4.82 32.24 -15.02
N CYS A 337 -6.01 32.02 -15.57
CA CYS A 337 -6.72 30.76 -15.51
C CYS A 337 -5.88 29.63 -16.12
N LEU A 338 -5.63 28.57 -15.36
CA LEU A 338 -4.80 27.44 -15.80
C LEU A 338 -5.36 26.68 -17.01
N ASN A 339 -6.65 26.82 -17.32
CA ASN A 339 -7.29 26.14 -18.44
C ASN A 339 -7.33 26.97 -19.74
N CYS A 340 -7.63 28.27 -19.65
CA CYS A 340 -7.77 29.12 -20.85
C CYS A 340 -6.73 30.24 -20.95
N LEU A 341 -5.83 30.35 -19.97
CA LEU A 341 -4.76 31.34 -19.86
C LEU A 341 -5.25 32.81 -19.85
N SER A 342 -6.52 33.05 -19.51
CA SER A 342 -7.13 34.38 -19.34
C SER A 342 -7.04 34.86 -17.90
N ARG A 343 -6.79 36.16 -17.69
CA ARG A 343 -6.80 36.78 -16.35
C ARG A 343 -8.20 37.14 -15.84
N SER A 344 -9.24 36.98 -16.66
CA SER A 344 -10.60 37.42 -16.35
C SER A 344 -11.30 36.59 -15.26
N HIS A 345 -10.81 35.39 -14.96
CA HIS A 345 -11.45 34.47 -14.01
C HIS A 345 -10.46 33.44 -13.46
N ALA A 346 -10.80 32.82 -12.33
CA ALA A 346 -10.10 31.67 -11.77
C ALA A 346 -10.55 30.35 -12.42
N LEU A 347 -9.73 29.29 -12.32
CA LEU A 347 -10.01 27.97 -12.92
C LEU A 347 -11.40 27.41 -12.53
N SER A 348 -11.81 27.59 -11.28
CA SER A 348 -13.12 27.15 -10.76
C SER A 348 -14.33 27.82 -11.45
N LYS A 349 -14.13 29.01 -12.04
CA LYS A 349 -15.16 29.76 -12.78
C LYS A 349 -14.91 29.74 -14.29
N CYS A 350 -14.02 28.87 -14.77
CA CYS A 350 -13.68 28.79 -16.18
C CYS A 350 -14.77 28.09 -16.98
N THR A 351 -15.35 28.82 -17.94
CA THR A 351 -16.41 28.34 -18.84
C THR A 351 -15.87 27.63 -20.10
N SER A 352 -14.54 27.61 -20.30
CA SER A 352 -13.93 26.87 -21.40
C SER A 352 -14.16 25.36 -21.23
N LYS A 353 -14.86 24.75 -22.19
CA LYS A 353 -15.07 23.31 -22.28
C LYS A 353 -13.85 22.54 -22.82
N ARG A 354 -12.82 23.25 -23.29
CA ARG A 354 -11.58 22.62 -23.77
C ARG A 354 -10.71 22.24 -22.57
N ASN A 355 -10.31 20.98 -22.52
CA ASN A 355 -9.32 20.43 -21.59
C ASN A 355 -8.00 20.17 -22.34
N CYS A 356 -6.95 19.81 -21.61
CA CYS A 356 -5.67 19.45 -22.21
C CYS A 356 -5.84 18.29 -23.18
N THR A 357 -5.37 18.50 -24.40
CA THR A 357 -5.47 17.49 -25.47
C THR A 357 -4.50 16.32 -25.29
N GLN A 358 -3.61 16.36 -24.29
CA GLN A 358 -2.63 15.31 -24.00
C GLN A 358 -3.01 14.41 -22.82
N CYS A 359 -3.73 14.91 -21.80
CA CYS A 359 -4.16 14.09 -20.66
C CYS A 359 -5.64 14.24 -20.27
N GLY A 360 -6.42 15.05 -21.00
CA GLY A 360 -7.84 15.25 -20.75
C GLY A 360 -8.18 16.05 -19.49
N GLN A 361 -7.19 16.43 -18.68
CA GLN A 361 -7.38 17.19 -17.44
C GLN A 361 -7.63 18.68 -17.69
N ARG A 362 -8.21 19.37 -16.69
CA ARG A 362 -8.70 20.76 -16.80
C ARG A 362 -7.58 21.80 -16.66
N HIS A 363 -6.65 21.78 -17.60
CA HIS A 363 -5.57 22.75 -17.78
C HIS A 363 -5.24 22.93 -19.28
N HIS A 364 -4.56 24.02 -19.64
CA HIS A 364 -4.19 24.31 -21.02
C HIS A 364 -3.06 23.36 -21.47
N THR A 365 -3.12 22.84 -22.71
CA THR A 365 -2.12 21.88 -23.23
C THR A 365 -0.66 22.39 -23.14
N LEU A 366 -0.44 23.70 -23.23
CA LEU A 366 0.89 24.31 -23.05
C LEU A 366 1.50 24.09 -21.66
N LEU A 367 0.67 23.80 -20.66
CA LEU A 367 1.06 23.52 -19.26
C LEU A 367 1.08 22.02 -18.96
N HIS A 368 0.96 21.17 -19.97
CA HIS A 368 1.01 19.73 -19.78
C HIS A 368 2.42 19.28 -19.40
N PHE A 369 2.51 18.46 -18.35
CA PHE A 369 3.74 17.82 -17.91
C PHE A 369 3.83 16.44 -18.55
N PRO A 370 4.75 16.20 -19.49
CA PRO A 370 4.89 14.90 -20.14
C PRO A 370 5.26 13.85 -19.09
N THR A 371 4.53 12.73 -19.10
CA THR A 371 4.80 11.59 -18.21
C THR A 371 6.01 10.81 -18.76
N PRO A 372 6.83 10.09 -17.96
CA PRO A 372 8.02 9.39 -18.46
C PRO A 372 7.78 8.40 -19.63
N ALA A 373 6.53 8.01 -19.88
CA ALA A 373 6.12 7.21 -21.04
C ALA A 373 6.03 7.97 -22.38
N GLN A 374 6.15 9.31 -22.42
CA GLN A 374 5.91 10.12 -23.64
C GLN A 374 7.17 10.72 -24.28
N VAL A 375 8.38 10.46 -23.75
CA VAL A 375 9.66 10.94 -24.32
C VAL A 375 10.20 10.00 -25.41
N ALA A 376 9.68 8.76 -25.52
CA ALA A 376 10.20 7.74 -26.45
C ALA A 376 9.67 7.84 -27.90
N THR A 377 8.84 8.82 -28.23
CA THR A 377 8.30 9.00 -29.59
C THR A 377 8.32 10.46 -30.02
N GLN A 378 9.49 10.95 -30.44
CA GLN A 378 9.57 11.93 -31.53
C GLN A 378 10.81 11.66 -32.41
N PRO A 379 10.72 11.84 -33.75
CA PRO A 379 11.86 11.70 -34.66
C PRO A 379 12.82 12.89 -34.52
N HIS A 380 14.12 12.60 -34.60
CA HIS A 380 15.25 13.53 -34.49
C HIS A 380 15.24 14.70 -35.49
N ALA A 381 15.79 15.84 -35.06
CA ALA A 381 16.64 16.68 -35.93
C ALA A 381 18.05 16.73 -35.32
N ALA A 382 19.04 16.37 -36.14
CA ALA A 382 20.42 16.17 -35.76
C ALA A 382 21.20 17.48 -35.54
N SER A 383 22.19 17.43 -34.66
CA SER A 383 23.45 18.17 -34.85
C SER A 383 24.62 17.33 -34.32
N HIS A 384 25.69 17.34 -35.12
CA HIS A 384 26.81 16.39 -35.16
C HIS A 384 27.82 16.49 -34.02
N SER A 385 28.42 15.32 -33.70
CA SER A 385 29.87 15.04 -33.49
C SER A 385 30.12 14.25 -32.21
N ALA A 386 31.11 13.35 -32.07
CA ALA A 386 31.96 12.55 -32.95
C ALA A 386 32.75 11.61 -32.01
N ARG A 387 32.98 10.34 -32.42
CA ARG A 387 34.10 9.41 -32.07
C ARG A 387 34.40 9.14 -30.57
N SER A 388 34.84 7.98 -30.09
CA SER A 388 35.43 6.72 -30.59
C SER A 388 35.47 5.75 -29.39
N GLY A 389 35.21 4.44 -29.55
CA GLY A 389 36.26 3.39 -29.56
C GLY A 389 37.05 3.31 -28.22
N HIS A 390 37.04 2.23 -27.43
CA HIS A 390 37.48 0.89 -27.80
C HIS A 390 37.10 -0.14 -26.72
N SER A 391 36.71 -1.33 -27.21
CA SER A 391 36.82 -2.64 -26.54
C SER A 391 38.29 -3.00 -26.30
N TRP A 392 38.62 -3.77 -25.24
CA TRP A 392 39.19 -5.13 -25.37
C TRP A 392 39.30 -5.84 -24.01
N GLN A 393 38.94 -7.12 -24.06
CA GLN A 393 39.14 -8.18 -23.08
C GLN A 393 40.64 -8.49 -22.87
N TYR A 394 41.01 -9.20 -21.80
CA TYR A 394 41.60 -10.56 -21.85
C TYR A 394 42.02 -11.09 -20.44
N THR A 395 41.51 -12.29 -20.13
CA THR A 395 42.15 -13.49 -19.53
C THR A 395 43.08 -13.44 -18.30
N THR A 396 42.61 -14.16 -17.27
CA THR A 396 43.22 -15.27 -16.51
C THR A 396 44.75 -15.52 -16.55
N SER A 397 45.33 -15.67 -15.35
CA SER A 397 46.28 -16.76 -15.07
C SER A 397 46.31 -17.11 -13.57
N ASP A 398 46.43 -18.41 -13.32
CA ASP A 398 46.53 -19.12 -12.03
C ASP A 398 47.73 -18.71 -11.18
N SER A 399 47.60 -18.83 -9.85
CA SER A 399 48.55 -19.61 -9.06
C SER A 399 48.05 -19.89 -7.63
N SER A 400 48.25 -21.15 -7.26
CA SER A 400 47.97 -21.82 -6.00
C SER A 400 48.80 -21.33 -4.81
N GLY A 401 48.18 -21.25 -3.62
CA GLY A 401 48.87 -21.07 -2.34
C GLY A 401 47.99 -21.44 -1.16
N ARG A 402 48.24 -22.62 -0.60
CA ARG A 402 47.52 -23.26 0.52
C ARG A 402 48.09 -22.77 1.85
N ALA A 403 47.26 -22.27 2.77
CA ALA A 403 47.61 -22.13 4.19
C ALA A 403 46.35 -22.12 5.08
N THR A 404 46.09 -23.25 5.76
CA THR A 404 45.53 -23.31 7.12
C THR A 404 46.68 -23.02 8.11
N PRO A 405 46.49 -22.50 9.35
CA PRO A 405 45.53 -23.08 10.30
C PRO A 405 45.00 -22.19 11.47
N THR A 406 44.11 -22.81 12.25
CA THR A 406 43.88 -22.71 13.70
C THR A 406 43.01 -21.59 14.31
N GLN A 407 41.99 -22.08 15.02
CA GLN A 407 41.16 -21.44 16.04
C GLN A 407 41.94 -20.68 17.11
N LEU A 408 41.36 -19.62 17.66
CA LEU A 408 41.58 -19.20 19.05
C LEU A 408 40.30 -18.54 19.60
N TYR A 409 39.79 -19.14 20.67
CA TYR A 409 38.80 -18.56 21.58
C TYR A 409 39.41 -17.38 22.36
N ALA A 410 38.58 -16.37 22.67
CA ALA A 410 38.32 -15.86 24.03
C ALA A 410 38.34 -14.33 24.22
N ARG A 411 37.31 -13.90 24.96
CA ARG A 411 37.24 -12.83 25.98
C ARG A 411 36.99 -11.38 25.58
N THR A 412 35.74 -11.00 25.86
CA THR A 412 35.26 -9.69 26.32
C THR A 412 36.10 -9.09 27.46
N PRO A 413 36.22 -7.76 27.49
CA PRO A 413 36.18 -7.00 28.73
C PRO A 413 35.04 -5.97 28.75
N LEU A 414 34.35 -5.88 29.89
CA LEU A 414 33.41 -4.79 30.24
C LEU A 414 34.13 -3.44 30.29
N PRO A 415 33.46 -2.30 30.01
CA PRO A 415 33.96 -0.99 30.41
C PRO A 415 33.39 -0.55 31.77
N THR A 416 34.32 -0.17 32.64
CA THR A 416 34.12 0.58 33.88
C THR A 416 33.68 2.02 33.61
N GLN A 417 32.78 2.50 34.47
CA GLN A 417 32.23 3.85 34.52
C GLN A 417 33.32 4.91 34.75
N SER A 418 33.23 6.05 34.06
CA SER A 418 33.73 7.32 34.58
C SER A 418 32.84 8.46 34.10
N THR A 419 32.31 9.15 35.10
CA THR A 419 31.42 10.31 35.08
C THR A 419 32.18 11.60 34.74
N ALA A 420 31.64 12.42 33.84
CA ALA A 420 31.92 13.85 33.80
C ALA A 420 30.66 14.62 33.35
N GLN A 421 30.22 15.56 34.20
CA GLN A 421 29.09 16.47 33.96
C GLN A 421 29.51 17.67 33.09
N PRO A 422 28.58 18.30 32.35
CA PRO A 422 28.85 19.54 31.62
C PRO A 422 28.45 20.81 32.40
N LEU A 423 29.26 21.87 32.24
CA LEU A 423 28.99 23.24 32.71
C LEU A 423 28.24 24.07 31.65
N PRO A 424 27.49 25.13 32.05
CA PRO A 424 26.53 25.84 31.20
C PRO A 424 27.13 27.04 30.46
N VAL A 425 26.55 27.40 29.31
CA VAL A 425 26.88 28.64 28.57
C VAL A 425 25.63 29.52 28.47
N VAL A 426 25.80 30.78 28.88
CA VAL A 426 24.83 31.89 28.89
C VAL A 426 24.84 32.61 27.52
N PRO A 427 23.70 33.11 27.00
CA PRO A 427 23.63 33.77 25.71
C PRO A 427 23.92 35.28 25.82
N ASN A 428 24.54 35.87 24.79
CA ASN A 428 24.65 37.32 24.65
C ASN A 428 24.11 37.78 23.30
N THR A 429 23.20 38.74 23.39
CA THR A 429 22.48 39.45 22.33
C THR A 429 23.27 40.66 21.81
N SER A 430 23.19 40.98 20.52
CA SER A 430 23.12 42.38 20.02
C SER A 430 22.91 42.49 18.50
N SER A 431 21.73 43.04 18.15
CA SER A 431 21.42 44.10 17.17
C SER A 431 22.19 44.26 15.84
N GLY A 432 21.44 44.12 14.73
CA GLY A 432 21.03 45.26 13.87
C GLY A 432 21.91 45.65 12.68
N GLY A 433 21.37 45.51 11.45
CA GLY A 433 21.84 46.26 10.27
C GLY A 433 21.57 45.59 8.91
N HIS A 434 20.53 46.03 8.22
CA HIS A 434 20.30 45.91 6.76
C HIS A 434 20.36 47.34 6.15
N PRO A 435 20.41 47.61 4.81
CA PRO A 435 20.03 46.75 3.67
C PRO A 435 20.88 46.89 2.36
N GLN A 436 20.42 46.19 1.30
CA GLN A 436 20.66 46.35 -0.16
C GLN A 436 21.96 45.74 -0.73
N SER A 437 22.05 45.09 -1.90
CA SER A 437 21.19 44.96 -3.09
C SER A 437 21.54 43.69 -3.90
N ALA A 438 20.71 43.36 -4.89
CA ALA A 438 20.65 42.12 -5.65
C ALA A 438 21.74 41.93 -6.73
N ALA A 439 22.09 40.67 -7.00
CA ALA A 439 22.45 40.17 -8.33
C ALA A 439 22.18 38.66 -8.44
N THR A 440 21.50 38.32 -9.52
CA THR A 440 21.11 37.00 -10.03
C THR A 440 22.30 36.23 -10.59
N ASP A 441 22.43 34.94 -10.28
CA ASP A 441 22.76 33.97 -11.34
C ASP A 441 22.39 32.52 -10.99
N SER A 442 21.83 31.84 -11.98
CA SER A 442 21.34 30.47 -11.96
C SER A 442 22.44 29.52 -12.45
N SER A 443 22.87 28.57 -11.61
CA SER A 443 23.64 27.43 -12.09
C SER A 443 23.20 26.12 -11.42
N VAL A 444 22.94 25.16 -12.29
CA VAL A 444 22.62 23.75 -12.05
C VAL A 444 23.68 23.12 -11.13
N ARG A 445 23.27 22.58 -9.98
CA ARG A 445 24.14 21.79 -9.09
C ARG A 445 23.76 20.32 -9.15
N THR A 446 24.53 19.56 -9.93
CA THR A 446 24.71 18.12 -9.73
C THR A 446 25.45 17.90 -8.41
N HIS A 447 25.13 16.81 -7.71
CA HIS A 447 25.70 16.44 -6.42
C HIS A 447 27.23 16.25 -6.48
N SER A 448 27.96 17.33 -6.19
CA SER A 448 29.36 17.33 -5.82
C SER A 448 29.44 17.74 -4.36
N ALA A 449 30.07 16.92 -3.51
CA ALA A 449 30.29 17.25 -2.11
C ALA A 449 31.02 18.62 -1.99
N GLN A 450 30.33 19.65 -1.49
CA GLN A 450 30.96 20.92 -1.17
C GLN A 450 31.72 20.76 0.14
N LEU A 451 33.04 20.89 0.09
CA LEU A 451 33.88 21.17 1.25
C LEU A 451 33.47 22.53 1.81
N VAL A 452 32.88 22.54 3.00
CA VAL A 452 32.74 23.74 3.80
C VAL A 452 34.12 24.08 4.36
N SER A 453 34.78 25.07 3.78
CA SER A 453 35.98 25.68 4.35
C SER A 453 35.57 26.50 5.57
N ALA A 454 35.62 25.90 6.76
CA ALA A 454 35.62 26.67 7.99
C ALA A 454 36.97 27.39 8.12
N THR A 455 36.95 28.71 8.08
CA THR A 455 38.09 29.53 8.48
C THR A 455 38.32 29.34 9.98
N ALA A 456 39.23 28.44 10.33
CA ALA A 456 39.77 28.32 11.67
C ALA A 456 41.30 28.25 11.57
N THR A 457 41.91 29.36 11.96
CA THR A 457 43.32 29.47 12.29
C THR A 457 43.66 28.52 13.44
N HIS A 458 44.24 27.35 13.17
CA HIS A 458 45.16 26.65 14.06
C HIS A 458 45.81 25.47 13.30
N HIS A 459 47.14 25.42 13.33
CA HIS A 459 47.97 24.41 12.67
C HIS A 459 47.71 22.99 13.21
N GLY A 460 47.15 22.13 12.37
CA GLY A 460 47.13 20.67 12.54
C GLY A 460 46.68 20.00 11.22
N PRO A 461 47.27 18.87 10.79
CA PRO A 461 46.88 18.24 9.54
C PRO A 461 45.46 17.68 9.64
N SER A 462 44.54 18.27 8.86
CA SER A 462 43.17 17.76 8.71
C SER A 462 43.19 16.51 7.84
N THR A 463 42.71 15.38 8.38
CA THR A 463 42.67 14.09 7.65
C THR A 463 41.28 13.87 7.08
N VAL A 464 41.18 13.64 5.77
CA VAL A 464 39.95 13.24 5.07
C VAL A 464 40.20 11.87 4.44
N LEU A 465 39.40 10.86 4.81
CA LEU A 465 39.46 9.51 4.24
C LEU A 465 38.59 9.45 2.97
N LEU A 466 39.23 9.45 1.80
CA LEU A 466 38.60 9.12 0.51
C LEU A 466 38.90 7.65 0.19
N ALA A 467 37.90 6.78 0.27
CA ALA A 467 38.08 5.33 0.18
C ALA A 467 38.40 4.78 -1.23
N THR A 468 38.38 5.61 -2.28
CA THR A 468 38.46 5.11 -3.67
C THR A 468 39.37 5.93 -4.61
N ALA A 469 40.07 6.95 -4.11
CA ALA A 469 40.99 7.73 -4.95
C ALA A 469 42.44 7.44 -4.57
N LEU A 470 43.27 7.10 -5.56
CA LEU A 470 44.73 7.16 -5.45
C LEU A 470 45.12 8.63 -5.28
N VAL A 471 45.45 9.04 -4.06
CA VAL A 471 45.89 10.41 -3.78
C VAL A 471 47.41 10.45 -3.94
N THR A 472 47.87 11.20 -4.93
CA THR A 472 49.28 11.57 -5.08
C THR A 472 49.47 12.95 -4.48
N ILE A 473 50.24 13.04 -3.39
CA ILE A 473 50.58 14.31 -2.77
C ILE A 473 51.89 14.79 -3.36
N HIS A 474 51.84 15.91 -4.09
CA HIS A 474 53.02 16.56 -4.65
C HIS A 474 53.51 17.66 -3.69
N ASN A 475 54.76 17.58 -3.23
CA ASN A 475 55.41 18.65 -2.50
C ASN A 475 56.14 19.59 -3.48
N PRO A 476 55.65 20.83 -3.72
CA PRO A 476 56.22 21.73 -4.71
C PRO A 476 57.59 22.31 -4.31
N HIS A 477 58.01 22.21 -3.04
CA HIS A 477 59.31 22.74 -2.59
C HIS A 477 60.43 21.71 -2.69
N THR A 478 60.11 20.40 -2.59
CA THR A 478 61.11 19.32 -2.67
C THR A 478 61.05 18.53 -3.97
N GLY A 479 60.02 18.75 -4.80
CA GLY A 479 59.78 17.99 -6.04
C GLY A 479 59.39 16.53 -5.80
N GLN A 480 59.16 16.13 -4.54
CA GLN A 480 58.82 14.76 -4.18
C GLN A 480 57.30 14.56 -4.27
N SER A 481 56.91 13.46 -4.90
CA SER A 481 55.52 12.97 -4.91
C SER A 481 55.42 11.72 -4.06
N ALA A 482 54.48 11.70 -3.11
CA ALA A 482 54.16 10.51 -2.33
C ALA A 482 52.79 9.97 -2.77
N VAL A 483 52.76 8.68 -3.11
CA VAL A 483 51.50 7.95 -3.32
C VAL A 483 51.13 7.33 -1.98
N ILE A 484 49.98 7.71 -1.42
CA ILE A 484 49.43 7.00 -0.27
C ILE A 484 48.88 5.67 -0.80
N GLY A 485 49.75 4.66 -0.84
CA GLY A 485 49.35 3.29 -1.13
C GLY A 485 48.40 2.80 -0.03
N GLN A 486 47.35 2.07 -0.43
CA GLN A 486 46.45 1.42 0.52
C GLN A 486 47.30 0.59 1.49
N ASN A 487 47.20 0.89 2.78
CA ASN A 487 47.68 0.00 3.80
C ASN A 487 46.94 -1.33 3.57
N THR A 488 47.63 -2.37 3.08
CA THR A 488 47.03 -3.65 2.69
C THR A 488 46.70 -4.52 3.91
N SER A 489 46.32 -3.92 5.04
CA SER A 489 45.61 -4.67 6.05
C SER A 489 44.23 -4.99 5.47
N ILE A 490 44.02 -6.25 5.12
CA ILE A 490 42.73 -6.72 4.63
C ILE A 490 41.72 -6.40 5.73
N CYS A 491 40.81 -5.47 5.45
CA CYS A 491 39.77 -5.07 6.39
C CYS A 491 38.87 -6.28 6.64
N THR A 492 38.86 -6.77 7.87
CA THR A 492 38.04 -7.93 8.29
C THR A 492 36.63 -7.53 8.72
N HIS A 493 36.30 -6.23 8.66
CA HIS A 493 34.96 -5.73 8.98
C HIS A 493 33.96 -6.13 7.90
N ALA A 494 32.73 -6.40 8.32
CA ALA A 494 31.66 -6.62 7.35
C ALA A 494 31.30 -5.28 6.72
N LYS A 495 31.15 -5.25 5.40
CA LYS A 495 30.70 -4.05 4.68
C LYS A 495 29.17 -4.01 4.56
N VAL A 496 28.56 -5.18 4.52
CA VAL A 496 27.13 -5.40 4.30
C VAL A 496 26.55 -6.16 5.49
N CYS A 497 25.39 -5.69 5.97
CA CYS A 497 24.54 -6.42 6.89
C CYS A 497 23.17 -6.66 6.27
N ILE A 498 22.46 -7.63 6.82
CA ILE A 498 21.09 -7.99 6.44
C ILE A 498 20.23 -7.88 7.68
N LEU A 499 19.13 -7.14 7.61
CA LEU A 499 18.15 -7.14 8.69
C LEU A 499 17.36 -8.44 8.62
N PHE A 500 17.62 -9.31 9.60
CA PHE A 500 17.45 -10.75 9.45
C PHE A 500 16.45 -11.29 10.47
N SER A 501 15.20 -11.47 10.07
CA SER A 501 14.17 -12.15 10.89
C SER A 501 14.22 -13.68 10.76
N GLY A 502 14.97 -14.21 9.79
CA GLY A 502 14.94 -15.62 9.41
C GLY A 502 13.79 -15.99 8.46
N GLY A 503 12.91 -15.06 8.11
CA GLY A 503 11.90 -15.27 7.08
C GLY A 503 12.50 -15.47 5.69
N ILE A 504 11.68 -15.94 4.74
CA ILE A 504 12.12 -16.24 3.37
C ILE A 504 12.76 -15.04 2.67
N ASP A 505 12.21 -13.83 2.86
CA ASP A 505 12.69 -12.61 2.18
C ASP A 505 14.16 -12.33 2.49
N CYS A 506 14.50 -12.18 3.78
CA CYS A 506 15.87 -11.89 4.20
C CYS A 506 16.83 -13.08 4.03
N THR A 507 16.32 -14.32 4.01
CA THR A 507 17.15 -15.53 3.80
C THR A 507 17.54 -15.67 2.33
N VAL A 508 16.65 -15.36 1.40
CA VAL A 508 16.99 -15.26 -0.03
C VAL A 508 18.01 -14.15 -0.25
N LEU A 509 17.83 -12.98 0.38
CA LEU A 509 18.83 -11.91 0.30
C LEU A 509 20.19 -12.33 0.85
N ALA A 510 20.23 -13.17 1.89
CA ALA A 510 21.49 -13.71 2.43
C ALA A 510 22.19 -14.61 1.41
N ILE A 511 21.50 -15.58 0.82
CA ILE A 511 22.10 -16.43 -0.23
C ILE A 511 22.57 -15.61 -1.42
N LEU A 512 21.82 -14.57 -1.82
CA LEU A 512 22.25 -13.69 -2.90
C LEU A 512 23.49 -12.87 -2.50
N ALA A 513 23.53 -12.34 -1.28
CA ALA A 513 24.69 -11.61 -0.77
C ALA A 513 25.93 -12.51 -0.73
N ASP A 514 25.80 -13.78 -0.36
CA ASP A 514 26.91 -14.74 -0.41
C ASP A 514 27.53 -14.87 -1.81
N ARG A 515 26.74 -14.78 -2.88
CA ARG A 515 27.24 -14.89 -4.26
C ARG A 515 28.02 -13.68 -4.74
N TYR A 516 27.69 -12.50 -4.21
CA TYR A 516 28.18 -11.23 -4.75
C TYR A 516 29.12 -10.48 -3.81
N VAL A 517 29.11 -10.77 -2.51
CA VAL A 517 30.11 -10.28 -1.56
C VAL A 517 31.36 -11.16 -1.69
N PRO A 518 32.57 -10.60 -1.76
CA PRO A 518 33.80 -11.40 -1.84
C PRO A 518 33.90 -12.44 -0.71
N ASP A 519 34.37 -13.65 -1.02
CA ASP A 519 34.41 -14.80 -0.08
C ASP A 519 35.14 -14.50 1.24
N GLY A 520 36.16 -13.65 1.22
CA GLY A 520 36.93 -13.26 2.40
C GLY A 520 36.25 -12.23 3.32
N GLU A 521 35.10 -11.67 2.90
CA GLU A 521 34.40 -10.64 3.67
C GLU A 521 33.23 -11.24 4.47
N PRO A 522 33.10 -10.93 5.78
CA PRO A 522 31.95 -11.37 6.54
C PRO A 522 30.64 -10.73 6.07
N ILE A 523 29.55 -11.44 6.29
CA ILE A 523 28.19 -10.89 6.18
C ILE A 523 27.54 -10.93 7.55
N GLU A 524 27.10 -9.77 8.03
CA GLU A 524 26.38 -9.62 9.29
C GLU A 524 24.87 -9.87 9.08
N LEU A 525 24.27 -10.72 9.90
CA LEU A 525 22.84 -10.97 9.97
C LEU A 525 22.34 -10.39 11.29
N ILE A 526 21.54 -9.32 11.25
CA ILE A 526 21.15 -8.60 12.46
C ILE A 526 19.70 -8.91 12.80
N ASN A 527 19.47 -9.53 13.97
CA ASN A 527 18.14 -9.83 14.47
C ASN A 527 17.86 -9.10 15.78
N VAL A 528 16.70 -8.44 15.87
CA VAL A 528 16.27 -7.64 17.02
C VAL A 528 15.14 -8.32 17.79
N ALA A 529 15.23 -8.28 19.11
CA ALA A 529 14.24 -8.82 20.04
C ALA A 529 13.96 -7.82 21.16
N PHE A 530 12.69 -7.71 21.55
CA PHE A 530 12.25 -6.82 22.63
C PHE A 530 11.83 -7.63 23.85
N GLU A 531 12.25 -7.15 25.00
CA GLU A 531 12.01 -7.75 26.32
C GLU A 531 10.53 -8.05 26.56
N ARG A 532 10.23 -9.16 27.24
CA ARG A 532 8.87 -9.52 27.63
C ARG A 532 8.31 -8.52 28.65
N ILE A 533 7.05 -8.10 28.48
CA ILE A 533 6.38 -7.15 29.40
C ILE A 533 6.18 -7.76 30.79
N THR A 534 5.98 -9.08 30.88
CA THR A 534 5.86 -9.82 32.13
C THR A 534 7.10 -10.66 32.38
N ALA A 535 7.62 -10.61 33.61
CA ALA A 535 8.77 -11.43 34.00
C ALA A 535 8.44 -12.93 33.82
N PRO A 536 9.37 -13.74 33.30
CA PRO A 536 9.23 -15.19 33.30
C PRO A 536 9.04 -15.69 34.74
N ASN A 537 8.26 -16.75 34.93
CA ASN A 537 8.18 -17.46 36.23
C ASN A 537 9.46 -18.27 36.53
N THR A 538 10.48 -18.14 35.69
CA THR A 538 11.73 -18.91 35.67
C THR A 538 12.91 -17.96 35.89
N ALA A 539 13.94 -18.43 36.59
CA ALA A 539 15.18 -17.69 36.82
C ALA A 539 16.09 -17.58 35.58
N ASP A 540 15.64 -18.07 34.41
CA ASP A 540 16.42 -18.07 33.18
C ASP A 540 16.29 -16.74 32.44
N THR A 541 17.37 -15.96 32.46
CA THR A 541 17.45 -14.65 31.81
C THR A 541 17.38 -14.73 30.28
N GLN A 542 17.59 -15.90 29.66
CA GLN A 542 17.47 -16.08 28.21
C GLN A 542 16.01 -16.04 27.73
N GLU A 543 15.03 -16.31 28.61
CA GLU A 543 13.61 -16.35 28.21
C GLU A 543 13.04 -14.96 27.85
N TYR A 544 13.66 -13.89 28.35
CA TYR A 544 13.22 -12.51 28.14
C TYR A 544 13.20 -12.10 26.66
N TRP A 545 14.20 -12.55 25.88
CA TRP A 545 14.35 -12.25 24.44
C TRP A 545 14.14 -13.46 23.55
N ASN A 546 13.59 -14.55 24.10
CA ASN A 546 13.21 -15.73 23.34
C ASN A 546 11.94 -15.45 22.51
N VAL A 547 12.10 -14.65 21.45
CA VAL A 547 11.01 -14.18 20.57
C VAL A 547 10.92 -15.05 19.30
N PRO A 548 9.75 -15.10 18.63
CA PRO A 548 9.59 -15.96 17.47
C PRO A 548 10.56 -15.66 16.31
N ASP A 549 10.92 -14.39 16.09
CA ASP A 549 11.89 -14.02 15.05
C ASP A 549 13.33 -14.43 15.42
N ARG A 550 13.70 -14.44 16.71
CA ARG A 550 15.01 -14.95 17.16
C ARG A 550 15.16 -16.43 16.85
N LYS A 551 14.12 -17.22 17.12
CA LYS A 551 14.09 -18.66 16.84
C LYS A 551 14.22 -18.94 15.34
N THR A 552 13.44 -18.24 14.53
CA THR A 552 13.48 -18.42 13.06
C THR A 552 14.77 -17.89 12.45
N ALA A 553 15.32 -16.78 12.96
CA ALA A 553 16.66 -16.31 12.57
C ALA A 553 17.75 -17.36 12.87
N LEU A 554 17.75 -17.98 14.05
CA LEU A 554 18.72 -19.02 14.38
C LEU A 554 18.57 -20.26 13.48
N GLN A 555 17.34 -20.68 13.19
CA GLN A 555 17.05 -21.78 12.28
C GLN A 555 17.58 -21.49 10.87
N SER A 556 17.22 -20.35 10.29
CA SER A 556 17.65 -19.97 8.95
C SER A 556 19.16 -19.68 8.88
N TYR A 557 19.77 -19.18 9.96
CA TYR A 557 21.24 -19.06 10.07
C TYR A 557 21.94 -20.42 9.98
N ASN A 558 21.41 -21.44 10.69
CA ASN A 558 21.95 -22.79 10.61
C ASN A 558 21.73 -23.44 9.24
N GLU A 559 20.63 -23.10 8.57
CA GLU A 559 20.41 -23.48 7.17
C GLU A 559 21.41 -22.80 6.22
N LEU A 560 21.64 -21.49 6.36
CA LEU A 560 22.64 -20.76 5.56
C LEU A 560 24.05 -21.32 5.74
N LYS A 561 24.44 -21.73 6.95
CA LYS A 561 25.72 -22.40 7.18
C LYS A 561 25.87 -23.72 6.43
N ARG A 562 24.77 -24.46 6.24
CA ARG A 562 24.77 -25.73 5.49
C ARG A 562 24.88 -25.47 3.98
N ILE A 563 24.15 -24.47 3.48
CA ILE A 563 24.08 -24.16 2.04
C ILE A 563 25.32 -23.39 1.56
N CYS A 564 25.80 -22.44 2.37
CA CYS A 564 26.92 -21.56 2.08
C CYS A 564 28.05 -21.78 3.13
N PRO A 565 28.70 -22.96 3.17
CA PRO A 565 29.63 -23.33 4.24
C PRO A 565 30.95 -22.54 4.21
N LYS A 566 31.31 -21.94 3.07
CA LYS A 566 32.52 -21.13 2.92
C LYS A 566 32.35 -19.71 3.46
N ARG A 567 31.11 -19.23 3.58
CA ARG A 567 30.83 -17.87 4.02
C ARG A 567 31.05 -17.71 5.51
N PHE A 568 31.72 -16.63 5.89
CA PHE A 568 31.77 -16.20 7.27
C PHE A 568 30.51 -15.40 7.65
N TRP A 569 29.54 -16.10 8.26
CA TRP A 569 28.28 -15.52 8.73
C TRP A 569 28.37 -15.06 10.19
N ILE A 570 28.05 -13.79 10.46
CA ILE A 570 27.99 -13.22 11.81
C ILE A 570 26.54 -12.94 12.18
N LEU A 571 25.95 -13.75 13.06
CA LEU A 571 24.61 -13.46 13.60
C LEU A 571 24.75 -12.50 14.80
N ILE A 572 24.20 -11.29 14.66
CA ILE A 572 24.18 -10.27 15.72
C ILE A 572 22.81 -10.27 16.38
N GLU A 573 22.81 -10.53 17.69
CA GLU A 573 21.60 -10.59 18.50
C GLU A 573 21.37 -9.29 19.29
N VAL A 574 20.52 -8.41 18.76
CA VAL A 574 20.15 -7.16 19.42
C VAL A 574 19.00 -7.41 20.39
N ASN A 575 19.25 -7.22 21.68
CA ASN A 575 18.28 -7.40 22.75
C ASN A 575 17.95 -6.04 23.38
N VAL A 576 16.70 -5.62 23.27
CA VAL A 576 16.24 -4.29 23.69
C VAL A 576 15.36 -4.41 24.92
N THR A 577 15.66 -3.64 25.96
CA THR A 577 14.81 -3.57 27.17
C THR A 577 13.61 -2.66 26.95
N ARG A 578 12.54 -2.82 27.74
CA ARG A 578 11.39 -1.91 27.64
C ARG A 578 11.73 -0.48 28.05
N GLN A 579 12.61 -0.33 29.03
CA GLN A 579 13.09 0.97 29.47
C GLN A 579 13.87 1.69 28.36
N GLU A 580 14.79 0.98 27.70
CA GLU A 580 15.57 1.53 26.58
C GLU A 580 14.68 1.91 25.40
N LEU A 581 13.74 1.02 25.02
CA LEU A 581 12.75 1.31 23.98
C LEU A 581 11.98 2.59 24.29
N GLN A 582 11.44 2.74 25.50
CA GLN A 582 10.66 3.91 25.87
C GLN A 582 11.52 5.18 25.87
N LEU A 583 12.75 5.11 26.38
CA LEU A 583 13.68 6.24 26.41
C LEU A 583 14.01 6.72 25.00
N GLN A 584 14.49 5.83 24.13
CA GLN A 584 14.91 6.20 22.78
C GLN A 584 13.73 6.62 21.90
N LEU A 585 12.58 5.95 22.03
CA LEU A 585 11.36 6.34 21.32
C LEU A 585 10.92 7.75 21.70
N SER A 586 10.85 8.03 23.00
CA SER A 586 10.36 9.32 23.50
C SER A 586 11.34 10.48 23.27
N GLN A 587 12.64 10.24 23.15
CA GLN A 587 13.63 11.31 22.97
C GLN A 587 14.01 11.52 21.51
N HIS A 588 14.12 10.45 20.71
CA HIS A 588 14.77 10.50 19.41
C HIS A 588 13.94 9.88 18.29
N ILE A 589 13.61 8.58 18.39
CA ILE A 589 13.04 7.80 17.26
C ILE A 589 11.69 8.38 16.77
N ARG A 590 10.87 8.97 17.67
CA ARG A 590 9.62 9.63 17.29
C ARG A 590 9.80 10.72 16.22
N HIS A 591 10.94 11.42 16.23
CA HIS A 591 11.25 12.48 15.28
C HIS A 591 11.60 11.91 13.89
N LEU A 592 12.20 10.72 13.86
CA LEU A 592 12.52 10.00 12.62
C LEU A 592 11.27 9.38 11.97
N ILE A 593 10.28 8.99 12.78
CA ILE A 593 9.03 8.37 12.30
C ILE A 593 8.04 9.42 11.76
N TYR A 594 7.99 10.62 12.35
CA TYR A 594 7.15 11.74 11.90
C TYR A 594 7.23 11.91 10.37
N PRO A 595 6.14 12.17 9.62
CA PRO A 595 4.81 12.55 10.07
C PRO A 595 3.88 11.38 10.38
N LEU A 596 4.38 10.14 10.34
CA LEU A 596 3.57 8.98 10.68
C LEU A 596 3.28 8.96 12.19
N GLN A 597 2.05 8.56 12.55
CA GLN A 597 1.55 8.68 13.93
C GLN A 597 0.92 7.38 14.46
N THR A 598 0.95 6.28 13.70
CA THR A 598 0.27 5.05 14.13
C THR A 598 1.16 4.18 15.02
N VAL A 599 0.55 3.32 15.84
CA VAL A 599 1.26 2.30 16.63
C VAL A 599 2.03 1.33 15.73
N LEU A 600 1.54 1.06 14.52
CA LEU A 600 2.27 0.26 13.53
C LEU A 600 3.57 0.95 13.12
N ASP A 601 3.51 2.23 12.78
CA ASP A 601 4.67 3.00 12.33
C ASP A 601 5.70 3.16 13.45
N GLU A 602 5.24 3.35 14.69
CA GLU A 602 6.07 3.28 15.90
C GLU A 602 6.83 1.95 15.98
N SER A 603 6.10 0.85 15.91
CA SER A 603 6.67 -0.49 16.09
C SER A 603 7.68 -0.84 15.00
N LEU A 604 7.37 -0.51 13.74
CA LEU A 604 8.26 -0.78 12.61
C LEU A 604 9.51 0.12 12.67
N GLY A 605 9.32 1.43 12.92
CA GLY A 605 10.42 2.38 13.01
C GLY A 605 11.40 2.04 14.13
N CYS A 606 10.90 1.73 15.32
CA CYS A 606 11.72 1.29 16.45
C CYS A 606 12.48 -0.01 16.15
N ALA A 607 11.82 -1.02 15.57
CA ALA A 607 12.46 -2.28 15.26
C ALA A 607 13.65 -2.10 14.30
N PHE A 608 13.48 -1.30 13.24
CA PHE A 608 14.56 -1.00 12.31
C PHE A 608 15.67 -0.17 12.96
N TRP A 609 15.31 0.90 13.70
CA TRP A 609 16.29 1.76 14.36
C TRP A 609 17.18 0.96 15.30
N PHE A 610 16.61 0.18 16.21
CA PHE A 610 17.36 -0.64 17.18
C PHE A 610 18.22 -1.70 16.49
N ALA A 611 17.70 -2.37 15.44
CA ALA A 611 18.50 -3.32 14.67
C ALA A 611 19.75 -2.63 14.09
N THR A 612 19.63 -1.39 13.61
CA THR A 612 20.77 -0.69 12.99
C THR A 612 21.65 0.10 13.96
N HIS A 613 21.17 0.41 15.15
CA HIS A 613 21.90 1.18 16.18
C HIS A 613 22.96 0.36 16.93
N THR A 614 22.96 -0.97 16.76
CA THR A 614 23.91 -1.83 17.47
C THR A 614 25.37 -1.48 17.13
N VAL A 615 26.17 -1.25 18.18
CA VAL A 615 27.62 -1.01 18.08
C VAL A 615 28.40 -2.25 17.67
N LEU A 616 27.76 -3.43 17.67
CA LEU A 616 28.36 -4.69 17.26
C LEU A 616 28.49 -4.83 15.74
N SER A 617 27.75 -4.02 14.98
CA SER A 617 27.75 -4.05 13.52
C SER A 617 28.71 -3.02 12.94
N SER A 618 29.63 -3.51 12.12
CA SER A 618 30.60 -2.67 11.38
C SER A 618 30.10 -2.25 10.00
N ALA A 619 29.04 -2.91 9.51
CA ALA A 619 28.49 -2.68 8.18
C ALA A 619 27.94 -1.27 7.98
N ARG A 620 28.10 -0.75 6.76
CA ARG A 620 27.59 0.56 6.32
C ARG A 620 26.41 0.45 5.37
N VAL A 621 26.15 -0.74 4.84
CA VAL A 621 25.01 -1.01 3.96
C VAL A 621 24.12 -2.06 4.60
N ALA A 622 22.84 -1.74 4.78
CA ALA A 622 21.84 -2.66 5.31
C ALA A 622 20.91 -3.12 4.18
N LEU A 623 20.96 -4.41 3.84
CA LEU A 623 20.00 -5.04 2.95
C LEU A 623 18.70 -5.35 3.73
N ILE A 624 17.57 -4.90 3.20
CA ILE A 624 16.25 -5.08 3.82
C ILE A 624 15.28 -5.78 2.87
N GLY A 625 14.39 -6.59 3.44
CA GLY A 625 13.37 -7.35 2.71
C GLY A 625 12.13 -6.55 2.28
N SER A 626 12.13 -5.22 2.44
CA SER A 626 11.00 -4.36 2.09
C SER A 626 10.63 -4.49 0.60
N GLY A 627 9.33 -4.56 0.30
CA GLY A 627 8.80 -4.76 -1.05
C GLY A 627 8.44 -6.20 -1.38
N ALA A 628 9.00 -7.20 -0.68
CA ALA A 628 8.70 -8.60 -0.95
C ALA A 628 7.23 -8.96 -0.68
N ASP A 629 6.66 -8.44 0.41
CA ASP A 629 5.26 -8.70 0.77
C ASP A 629 4.29 -8.06 -0.22
N GLU A 630 4.57 -6.81 -0.62
CA GLU A 630 3.77 -6.00 -1.54
C GLU A 630 3.79 -6.58 -2.97
N LEU A 631 4.94 -7.08 -3.42
CA LEU A 631 5.09 -7.62 -4.79
C LEU A 631 4.63 -9.07 -4.92
N PHE A 632 4.93 -9.93 -3.94
CA PHE A 632 4.71 -11.37 -4.04
C PHE A 632 3.48 -11.87 -3.26
N GLY A 633 2.66 -10.97 -2.71
CA GLY A 633 1.44 -11.36 -2.04
C GLY A 633 1.67 -12.00 -0.67
N GLY A 634 2.46 -11.36 0.18
CA GLY A 634 2.80 -11.87 1.50
C GLY A 634 1.78 -11.60 2.61
N TYR A 635 1.01 -10.52 2.52
CA TYR A 635 0.10 -10.14 3.60
C TYR A 635 -1.16 -11.00 3.68
N THR A 636 -1.62 -11.29 4.91
CA THR A 636 -2.87 -12.00 5.17
C THR A 636 -4.08 -11.36 4.49
N ARG A 637 -4.08 -10.03 4.32
CA ARG A 637 -5.16 -9.32 3.61
C ARG A 637 -5.31 -9.77 2.15
N HIS A 638 -4.22 -10.11 1.46
CA HIS A 638 -4.29 -10.61 0.09
C HIS A 638 -5.01 -11.95 0.02
N ARG A 639 -4.64 -12.86 0.93
CA ARG A 639 -5.29 -14.15 1.11
C ARG A 639 -6.76 -14.01 1.48
N ASN A 640 -7.09 -13.09 2.38
CA ASN A 640 -8.46 -12.81 2.78
C ASN A 640 -9.27 -12.24 1.61
N ALA A 641 -8.68 -11.35 0.81
CA ALA A 641 -9.33 -10.80 -0.37
C ALA A 641 -9.67 -11.92 -1.40
N TYR A 642 -8.74 -12.85 -1.62
CA TYR A 642 -8.99 -14.06 -2.42
C TYR A 642 -10.12 -14.94 -1.86
N ARG A 643 -10.13 -15.17 -0.55
CA ARG A 643 -11.10 -16.04 0.13
C ARG A 643 -12.51 -15.44 0.19
N HIS A 644 -12.60 -14.13 0.43
CA HIS A 644 -13.87 -13.42 0.57
C HIS A 644 -14.54 -13.07 -0.76
N CYS A 645 -13.79 -13.08 -1.86
CA CYS A 645 -14.38 -12.99 -3.20
C CYS A 645 -15.22 -14.26 -3.46
N LEU A 646 -16.53 -14.09 -3.68
CA LEU A 646 -17.48 -15.16 -3.99
C LEU A 646 -17.51 -15.52 -5.48
N GLY A 647 -16.74 -14.78 -6.28
CA GLY A 647 -16.63 -14.94 -7.72
C GLY A 647 -15.86 -16.18 -8.17
N ASP A 648 -15.76 -16.32 -9.49
CA ASP A 648 -14.95 -17.36 -10.12
C ASP A 648 -13.44 -17.14 -9.87
N ASP A 649 -12.58 -18.06 -10.31
CA ASP A 649 -11.13 -17.91 -10.05
C ASP A 649 -10.56 -16.63 -10.68
N ILE A 650 -11.07 -16.19 -11.84
CA ILE A 650 -10.61 -14.98 -12.53
C ILE A 650 -10.92 -13.75 -11.67
N GLU A 651 -12.14 -13.65 -11.15
CA GLU A 651 -12.56 -12.57 -10.24
C GLU A 651 -11.73 -12.59 -8.95
N ARG A 652 -11.44 -13.76 -8.39
CA ARG A 652 -10.57 -13.89 -7.21
C ARG A 652 -9.15 -13.42 -7.49
N GLN A 653 -8.56 -13.78 -8.64
CA GLN A 653 -7.24 -13.28 -9.04
C GLN A 653 -7.26 -11.76 -9.21
N LEU A 654 -8.30 -11.20 -9.81
CA LEU A 654 -8.43 -9.75 -10.02
C LEU A 654 -8.49 -8.99 -8.69
N VAL A 655 -9.26 -9.49 -7.71
CA VAL A 655 -9.31 -8.89 -6.36
C VAL A 655 -7.94 -8.90 -5.68
N VAL A 656 -7.17 -9.99 -5.81
CA VAL A 656 -5.79 -10.05 -5.31
C VAL A 656 -4.90 -9.04 -6.02
N GLN A 657 -4.96 -8.96 -7.35
CA GLN A 657 -4.19 -7.99 -8.14
C GLN A 657 -4.45 -6.55 -7.67
N ASN A 658 -5.72 -6.21 -7.40
CA ASN A 658 -6.11 -4.90 -6.90
C ASN A 658 -5.53 -4.60 -5.52
N GLU A 659 -5.48 -5.58 -4.61
CA GLU A 659 -4.84 -5.40 -3.30
C GLU A 659 -3.32 -5.22 -3.42
N LEU A 660 -2.65 -6.01 -4.27
CA LEU A 660 -1.21 -5.85 -4.53
C LEU A 660 -0.89 -4.46 -5.10
N GLU A 661 -1.70 -3.97 -6.04
CA GLU A 661 -1.50 -2.65 -6.64
C GLU A 661 -1.72 -1.52 -5.63
N LYS A 662 -2.73 -1.64 -4.76
CA LYS A 662 -2.94 -0.67 -3.65
C LYS A 662 -1.72 -0.62 -2.72
N ASP A 663 -1.13 -1.76 -2.41
CA ASP A 663 0.06 -1.82 -1.55
C ASP A 663 1.30 -1.25 -2.24
N TRP A 664 1.49 -1.57 -3.52
CA TRP A 664 2.55 -0.99 -4.34
C TRP A 664 2.46 0.55 -4.38
N GLN A 665 1.27 1.12 -4.57
CA GLN A 665 1.09 2.57 -4.59
C GLN A 665 1.38 3.23 -3.23
N ARG A 666 1.20 2.50 -2.13
CA ARG A 666 1.38 3.01 -0.77
C ARG A 666 2.80 2.83 -0.23
N ILE A 667 3.57 1.88 -0.76
CA ILE A 667 4.89 1.51 -0.21
C ILE A 667 5.85 2.70 -0.01
N PRO A 668 5.94 3.71 -0.92
CA PRO A 668 6.91 4.79 -0.74
C PRO A 668 6.61 5.63 0.51
N ALA A 669 5.34 5.96 0.72
CA ALA A 669 4.89 6.81 1.83
C ALA A 669 4.69 6.04 3.15
N ARG A 670 4.34 4.75 3.08
CA ARG A 670 4.07 3.92 4.27
C ARG A 670 5.32 3.27 4.86
N ASN A 671 6.22 2.78 4.01
CA ASN A 671 7.35 1.96 4.45
C ASN A 671 8.67 2.67 4.13
N LEU A 672 8.97 2.89 2.86
CA LEU A 672 10.32 3.25 2.41
C LEU A 672 10.85 4.55 3.03
N ALA A 673 10.03 5.60 3.09
CA ALA A 673 10.45 6.88 3.68
C ALA A 673 10.74 6.80 5.19
N ARG A 674 9.98 5.99 5.94
CA ARG A 674 10.23 5.78 7.38
C ARG A 674 11.48 4.93 7.56
N ASP A 675 11.53 3.80 6.86
CA ASP A 675 12.58 2.79 7.01
C ASP A 675 13.96 3.38 6.65
N ASP A 676 14.04 4.18 5.58
CA ASP A 676 15.27 4.86 5.18
C ASP A 676 15.78 5.82 6.26
N ARG A 677 14.90 6.68 6.81
CA ARG A 677 15.29 7.66 7.83
C ARG A 677 15.77 7.02 9.13
N VAL A 678 15.06 6.00 9.62
CA VAL A 678 15.45 5.32 10.88
C VAL A 678 16.74 4.51 10.73
N ILE A 679 17.02 3.97 9.54
CA ILE A 679 18.27 3.24 9.26
C ILE A 679 19.43 4.23 9.05
N ALA A 680 19.20 5.30 8.29
CA ALA A 680 20.21 6.31 7.96
C ALA A 680 20.73 7.08 9.18
N ASP A 681 19.89 7.29 10.18
CA ASP A 681 20.26 7.89 11.48
C ASP A 681 21.42 7.15 12.17
N ASN A 682 21.58 5.85 11.87
CA ASN A 682 22.63 4.99 12.41
C ASN A 682 23.87 4.88 11.50
N GLY A 683 24.00 5.80 10.53
CA GLY A 683 25.13 5.83 9.59
C GLY A 683 25.20 4.61 8.67
N LYS A 684 24.05 3.98 8.40
CA LYS A 684 23.88 2.85 7.48
C LYS A 684 22.96 3.25 6.33
N THR A 685 23.31 2.87 5.10
CA THR A 685 22.44 3.07 3.94
C THR A 685 21.53 1.87 3.75
N ALA A 686 20.22 2.08 3.78
CA ALA A 686 19.24 1.05 3.47
C ALA A 686 19.25 0.73 1.96
N ARG A 687 19.23 -0.55 1.62
CA ARG A 687 19.05 -1.03 0.24
C ARG A 687 18.00 -2.13 0.24
N ALA A 688 16.98 -2.00 -0.61
CA ALA A 688 15.88 -2.94 -0.71
C ALA A 688 15.88 -3.61 -2.10
N PRO A 689 16.55 -4.77 -2.28
CA PRO A 689 16.72 -5.37 -3.59
C PRO A 689 15.41 -5.79 -4.28
N PHE A 690 14.35 -6.08 -3.52
CA PHE A 690 13.05 -6.47 -4.08
C PHE A 690 12.35 -5.35 -4.84
N ILE A 691 12.65 -4.08 -4.52
CA ILE A 691 12.06 -2.91 -5.20
C ILE A 691 12.99 -2.33 -6.27
N GLU A 692 14.05 -3.05 -6.65
CA GLU A 692 14.87 -2.68 -7.81
C GLU A 692 14.01 -2.70 -9.07
N GLU A 693 14.22 -1.74 -9.97
CA GLU A 693 13.29 -1.46 -11.07
C GLU A 693 13.08 -2.64 -12.02
N ASN A 694 14.11 -3.43 -12.29
CA ASN A 694 14.00 -4.60 -13.17
C ASN A 694 13.27 -5.74 -12.47
N VAL A 695 13.56 -5.98 -11.18
CA VAL A 695 12.81 -6.96 -10.36
C VAL A 695 11.33 -6.59 -10.30
N VAL A 696 11.02 -5.32 -10.01
CA VAL A 696 9.65 -4.80 -9.96
C VAL A 696 8.96 -4.95 -11.30
N ARG A 697 9.62 -4.56 -12.40
CA ARG A 697 9.06 -4.65 -13.75
C ARG A 697 8.73 -6.09 -14.11
N PHE A 698 9.63 -7.02 -13.81
CA PHE A 698 9.40 -8.46 -14.02
C PHE A 698 8.24 -8.96 -13.15
N VAL A 699 8.30 -8.79 -11.83
CA VAL A 699 7.29 -9.36 -10.93
C VAL A 699 5.91 -8.76 -11.18
N ARG A 700 5.81 -7.46 -11.49
CA ARG A 700 4.52 -6.83 -11.81
C ARG A 700 3.94 -7.28 -13.16
N SER A 701 4.75 -7.79 -14.07
CA SER A 701 4.27 -8.37 -15.34
C SER A 701 3.56 -9.71 -15.17
N LEU A 702 3.81 -10.41 -14.06
CA LEU A 702 3.23 -11.72 -13.78
C LEU A 702 1.77 -11.60 -13.32
N MET A 703 0.99 -12.65 -13.54
CA MET A 703 -0.36 -12.79 -12.94
C MET A 703 -0.27 -13.06 -11.43
N PRO A 704 -1.30 -12.72 -10.63
CA PRO A 704 -1.30 -12.99 -9.19
C PRO A 704 -1.03 -14.45 -8.85
N LYS A 705 -1.69 -15.40 -9.53
CA LYS A 705 -1.46 -16.86 -9.36
C LYS A 705 0.01 -17.28 -9.51
N GLN A 706 0.77 -16.58 -10.35
CA GLN A 706 2.20 -16.84 -10.55
C GLN A 706 3.04 -16.34 -9.37
N LYS A 707 2.58 -15.30 -8.66
CA LYS A 707 3.27 -14.70 -7.50
C LYS A 707 2.90 -15.42 -6.20
N CYS A 708 1.61 -15.67 -6.03
CA CYS A 708 1.00 -16.28 -4.85
C CYS A 708 -0.21 -17.15 -5.26
N CYS A 709 -0.43 -18.25 -4.53
CA CYS A 709 -1.54 -19.16 -4.79
C CYS A 709 -2.27 -19.48 -3.48
N TYR A 710 -3.37 -18.78 -3.21
CA TYR A 710 -4.07 -18.88 -1.92
C TYR A 710 -4.95 -20.11 -1.76
N SER A 711 -5.06 -20.94 -2.80
CA SER A 711 -5.58 -22.31 -2.71
C SER A 711 -4.69 -23.19 -1.83
N PHE A 712 -3.38 -22.93 -1.79
CA PHE A 712 -2.46 -23.58 -0.86
C PHE A 712 -2.51 -22.95 0.54
N PRO A 713 -2.20 -23.73 1.59
CA PRO A 713 -2.20 -23.25 2.97
C PRO A 713 -1.18 -22.13 3.21
N GLU A 714 -1.32 -21.47 4.35
CA GLU A 714 -0.39 -20.44 4.80
C GLU A 714 1.02 -20.99 4.99
N GLY A 715 2.02 -20.25 4.52
CA GLY A 715 3.41 -20.70 4.53
C GLY A 715 3.83 -21.49 3.30
N VAL A 716 2.88 -21.79 2.40
CA VAL A 716 3.15 -22.39 1.08
C VAL A 716 2.66 -21.45 -0.03
N GLY A 717 1.39 -21.08 0.01
CA GLY A 717 0.75 -20.29 -1.05
C GLY A 717 1.16 -18.82 -1.11
N ASP A 718 1.48 -18.22 0.04
CA ASP A 718 1.89 -16.81 0.12
C ASP A 718 3.32 -16.67 -0.39
N LYS A 719 3.59 -15.72 -1.30
CA LYS A 719 4.90 -15.56 -1.95
C LYS A 719 5.41 -16.85 -2.62
N LEU A 720 4.50 -17.61 -3.23
CA LEU A 720 4.83 -18.90 -3.84
C LEU A 720 6.04 -18.82 -4.76
N LEU A 721 6.13 -17.81 -5.64
CA LEU A 721 7.27 -17.66 -6.54
C LEU A 721 8.60 -17.47 -5.78
N LEU A 722 8.60 -16.67 -4.72
CA LEU A 722 9.79 -16.43 -3.92
C LEU A 722 10.20 -17.69 -3.13
N ARG A 723 9.23 -18.49 -2.68
CA ARG A 723 9.48 -19.77 -2.01
C ARG A 723 10.04 -20.81 -2.98
N LEU A 724 9.49 -20.88 -4.19
CA LEU A 724 9.99 -21.73 -5.27
C LEU A 724 11.43 -21.36 -5.61
N TYR A 725 11.71 -20.07 -5.77
CA TYR A 725 13.06 -19.59 -6.00
C TYR A 725 13.99 -19.94 -4.84
N GLY A 726 13.57 -19.69 -3.59
CA GLY A 726 14.34 -20.11 -2.41
C GLY A 726 14.64 -21.62 -2.39
N TYR A 727 13.67 -22.45 -2.79
CA TYR A 727 13.84 -23.90 -2.88
C TYR A 727 14.87 -24.28 -3.95
N GLN A 728 14.86 -23.60 -5.09
CA GLN A 728 15.87 -23.76 -6.14
C GLN A 728 17.26 -23.33 -5.68
N LEU A 729 17.36 -22.32 -4.81
CA LEU A 729 18.60 -21.91 -4.16
C LEU A 729 19.11 -22.91 -3.10
N GLY A 730 18.36 -23.98 -2.81
CA GLY A 730 18.72 -25.03 -1.86
C GLY A 730 18.06 -24.91 -0.49
N LEU A 731 17.22 -23.89 -0.26
CA LEU A 731 16.47 -23.78 1.00
C LEU A 731 15.40 -24.88 1.10
N ARG A 732 15.16 -25.34 2.32
CA ARG A 732 14.20 -26.38 2.68
C ARG A 732 13.37 -25.96 3.89
N ASP A 733 14.00 -25.33 4.88
CA ASP A 733 13.34 -24.92 6.12
C ASP A 733 12.71 -23.52 5.96
N ALA A 734 13.48 -22.51 5.55
CA ALA A 734 13.00 -21.14 5.43
C ALA A 734 11.83 -20.98 4.43
N VAL A 735 11.78 -21.81 3.40
CA VAL A 735 10.73 -21.81 2.36
C VAL A 735 9.37 -22.30 2.86
N LEU A 736 9.31 -22.94 4.02
CA LEU A 736 8.06 -23.40 4.65
C LEU A 736 7.62 -22.50 5.82
N LEU A 737 8.43 -21.51 6.19
CA LEU A 737 8.09 -20.62 7.28
C LEU A 737 6.89 -19.73 6.91
N LYS A 738 5.87 -19.75 7.77
CA LYS A 738 4.75 -18.81 7.68
C LYS A 738 5.26 -17.38 7.86
N LYS A 739 4.69 -16.44 7.10
CA LYS A 739 5.01 -15.02 7.27
C LYS A 739 4.68 -14.62 8.70
N ARG A 740 5.63 -13.92 9.34
CA ARG A 740 5.39 -13.16 10.56
C ARG A 740 5.77 -11.71 10.32
N ALA A 741 4.97 -10.77 10.81
CA ALA A 741 5.31 -9.36 10.74
C ALA A 741 6.27 -9.00 11.89
N ILE A 742 7.29 -8.20 11.60
CA ILE A 742 8.37 -7.90 12.55
C ILE A 742 7.86 -7.35 13.88
N GLN A 743 6.76 -6.58 13.88
CA GLN A 743 6.21 -6.03 15.11
C GLN A 743 5.75 -7.10 16.11
N PHE A 744 5.29 -8.24 15.62
CA PHE A 744 4.88 -9.39 16.43
C PHE A 744 6.00 -10.40 16.63
N GLY A 745 6.85 -10.53 15.62
CA GLY A 745 7.96 -11.47 15.61
C GLY A 745 9.11 -11.10 16.53
N SER A 746 9.43 -9.80 16.62
CA SER A 746 10.41 -9.26 17.56
C SER A 746 9.83 -9.01 18.96
N ARG A 747 8.51 -9.14 19.14
CA ARG A 747 7.75 -8.81 20.37
C ARG A 747 7.73 -7.32 20.70
N ILE A 748 8.03 -6.40 19.79
CA ILE A 748 7.88 -4.97 20.11
C ILE A 748 6.44 -4.59 20.43
N ALA A 749 5.46 -5.07 19.64
CA ALA A 749 4.05 -4.74 19.79
C ALA A 749 3.28 -5.79 20.62
N ASP A 750 2.33 -5.33 21.43
CA ASP A 750 1.35 -6.21 22.09
C ASP A 750 0.23 -6.54 21.09
N LYS A 751 -0.16 -7.82 21.02
CA LYS A 751 -1.29 -8.28 20.21
C LYS A 751 -2.62 -7.59 20.57
N LYS A 752 -2.73 -7.02 21.77
CA LYS A 752 -3.91 -6.28 22.24
C LYS A 752 -3.98 -4.84 21.73
N GLN A 753 -2.88 -4.28 21.21
CA GLN A 753 -2.85 -2.91 20.70
C GLN A 753 -3.34 -2.87 19.24
N HIS A 754 -4.23 -1.94 18.92
CA HIS A 754 -4.71 -1.76 17.56
C HIS A 754 -3.66 -1.00 16.73
N ALA A 755 -3.11 -1.67 15.71
CA ALA A 755 -2.06 -1.14 14.85
C ALA A 755 -2.37 0.23 14.19
N ALA A 756 -3.65 0.50 13.91
CA ALA A 756 -4.10 1.75 13.28
C ALA A 756 -4.38 2.88 14.28
N GLN A 757 -4.32 2.63 15.60
CA GLN A 757 -4.49 3.68 16.59
C GLN A 757 -3.32 4.66 16.55
N HIS A 758 -3.60 5.91 16.92
CA HIS A 758 -2.56 6.90 17.12
C HIS A 758 -1.71 6.50 18.31
N SER A 759 -0.40 6.43 18.10
CA SER A 759 0.56 6.28 19.18
C SER A 759 0.51 7.50 20.09
N ILE A 760 0.54 7.26 21.40
CA ILE A 760 0.66 8.32 22.40
C ILE A 760 2.05 8.98 22.37
N PHE A 761 3.08 8.26 21.93
CA PHE A 761 4.47 8.73 21.87
C PHE A 761 4.76 9.55 20.61
N LEU A 762 4.01 9.32 19.53
CA LEU A 762 4.14 10.05 18.26
C LEU A 762 3.26 11.32 18.18
N LYS A 763 2.56 11.68 19.28
CA LYS A 763 1.79 12.93 19.33
C LYS A 763 2.72 14.13 19.44
N PHE A 764 2.87 14.87 18.34
CA PHE A 764 3.48 16.19 18.35
C PHE A 764 2.43 17.24 18.75
N ASN A 765 2.51 17.75 19.98
CA ASN A 765 1.74 18.93 20.36
C ASN A 765 2.32 20.15 19.62
N LEU A 766 1.76 20.48 18.46
CA LEU A 766 2.13 21.69 17.70
C LEU A 766 1.92 22.99 18.49
N ALA A 767 1.17 22.97 19.60
CA ALA A 767 0.98 24.11 20.48
C ALA A 767 2.26 24.51 21.26
N ASN A 768 3.17 23.58 21.55
CA ASN A 768 4.34 23.86 22.42
C ASN A 768 5.63 24.15 21.64
N SER A 769 5.64 24.05 20.31
CA SER A 769 6.85 24.33 19.51
C SER A 769 6.96 25.78 19.02
N LEU A 770 5.93 26.61 19.23
CA LEU A 770 5.97 28.04 18.92
C LEU A 770 6.43 28.91 20.12
N GLU A 771 6.50 28.35 21.33
CA GLU A 771 6.97 29.09 22.52
C GLU A 771 8.47 28.89 22.84
N ASN A 772 9.15 27.93 22.20
CA ASN A 772 10.57 27.64 22.47
C ASN A 772 11.52 27.97 21.30
N THR A 773 11.07 28.77 20.34
CA THR A 773 11.96 29.45 19.39
C THR A 773 11.58 30.93 19.33
N CYS A 774 12.06 31.69 20.31
CA CYS A 774 12.37 33.10 20.18
C CYS A 774 13.74 33.37 20.78
#